data_AF-A0AAV2FBK2-F1
#
_entry.id   AF-A0AAV2FBK2-F1
#
_cell.length_a   1.000
_cell.length_b   1.000
_cell.length_c   1.000
_cell.angle_alpha   90.00
_cell.angle_beta   90.00
_cell.angle_gamma   90.00
#
_symmetry.space_group_name_H-M   'P 1'
#
loop_
_entity.id
_entity.type
_entity.pdbx_description
1 polymer ?
#
loop_
_entity_poly.entity_id
_entity_poly.type
_entity_poly.pdbx_seq_one_letter_code
_entity_poly.pdbx_strand_id
1 'polypeptide(L)'
;MRRISVCCFTGQAANTNRRKKKQIQESKPSTENRMEQPQMTNNGNGAGNSETVGDSMGNSNSSNSKTNIIVNHDFSQGLQSWHPNSCEGFVVSSDSDNPGLLARLVGGYAVVSNRKESWQGLEQDITARVSPCVTYSVSAIVGVSGHIQGSAEVIATMKLEQQGSGTQYLRVGKSTVSKGQLEKLEGDFCLSTMPDRVVFYIEGPSAGADILIASVIICCSKQGNDNDVSSSSSTNVILNHDFSQGLQSWHTNQCDGHVVSLDLGHPRHLANEVGSYAVVSNRTERWQGLEQDITSKVSPGITYSVSALVGISGPTEGSSEEALATLKLEHTGSGANYMLVGKTSTSKGKWNKLEGTFSLSTIPDRVFLYLEGPSPGVNLLIKSVVICNPDCSKPKDSFCGSAAKDDENLIVNPNFEDGSNNWSGRGCKIAVQNSAADGKIVPQSGKVFAVATGRTQNWHGIQQEITGRVQRKLAYEVTAVVRIYGNNVTSADVRATLWVKNPDNREQYIGIANLQAKDSKWVQLQGKFLLNGSPNKIVVYLEGPPPGTDLLVNSFTLKHATKVPPSPLPIIENPAFGVNILQNSNLSDATNGWFPLGNCSLNVATGSPHVLPPMARESLGVHEPLSGRCIAVTKRTQTWMGPAQMITDKVKLFLTYQISAWVKIVPGAASGPQNVNVALGVDNNWVNGGQVEINDDRWHEIGGSFRIEKQPSKVMVYIQGPAGGVDFMVAGLQIFAVDRVARFKHLRRHADKIRKRDVILKFTGGDSSSLHGTFVKVRQTQNSFPLGTCISRTNIDNEDFVDFFVKNFNWAVFGNELKWYWTESQQGNLNYKDADDLVELCRAHNIDMRGHCIFWDVDGTVQPWIKSLNKDDLMKAVQNRITDLLTRYKGKFKHYDVNNEMLHGSFYQDRLGKDIRPYMFKTANQLDPFAALFVNDYHVEDGCDTRSTPERYIEQVLDLQERGAAVGGIGIQGHIDSPVGPVVCSALDGLGILGLPIWFTELDVSSTNEYIRAEDLEVMLREAFAHPSVEGVMLWGFWELFMSRENSHLVEAEGEVNEAGRRLLALKKEWLSHASGEIDESGEFGFRGFHGSYRVEIVGLSKKVTKTFVVEKGDGDTPLVLNIDLSSS
;
A
#
# COMPACT_ATOMS: atom_id res chain seq x y z
N MET A 1 48.00 1.43 20.69
CA MET A 1 49.38 0.99 20.39
C MET A 1 49.94 0.30 21.64
N ARG A 2 50.52 -0.91 21.65
CA ARG A 2 50.91 -1.87 20.58
C ARG A 2 50.67 -3.33 21.05
N ARG A 3 50.40 -4.24 20.08
CA ARG A 3 50.58 -5.72 20.01
C ARG A 3 50.65 -6.58 21.31
N ILE A 4 49.85 -7.65 21.33
CA ILE A 4 50.15 -9.08 21.67
C ILE A 4 49.01 -9.88 21.01
N SER A 5 49.21 -10.82 20.07
CA SER A 5 49.84 -12.16 20.07
C SER A 5 49.01 -13.30 20.70
N VAL A 6 48.91 -14.38 19.91
CA VAL A 6 48.12 -15.61 20.14
C VAL A 6 48.91 -16.64 20.92
N CYS A 7 48.25 -17.42 21.79
CA CYS A 7 48.63 -18.82 22.05
C CYS A 7 47.46 -19.64 22.61
N CYS A 8 47.44 -20.93 22.27
CA CYS A 8 46.45 -21.93 22.69
C CYS A 8 46.74 -22.44 24.11
N PHE A 9 45.76 -23.10 24.76
CA PHE A 9 46.04 -24.32 25.53
C PHE A 9 44.81 -25.23 25.70
N THR A 10 45.07 -26.53 25.71
CA THR A 10 44.14 -27.64 25.94
C THR A 10 43.99 -27.97 27.44
N GLY A 11 42.92 -28.68 27.82
CA GLY A 11 42.79 -29.23 29.17
C GLY A 11 41.83 -30.43 29.23
N GLN A 12 42.32 -31.59 29.68
CA GLN A 12 41.51 -32.80 29.90
C GLN A 12 41.74 -33.34 31.33
N ALA A 13 40.62 -33.58 32.04
CA ALA A 13 40.38 -34.45 33.20
C ALA A 13 41.48 -34.74 34.27
N ALA A 14 41.14 -34.53 35.55
CA ALA A 14 41.43 -35.49 36.65
C ALA A 14 40.53 -35.31 37.90
N ASN A 15 40.22 -36.42 38.56
CA ASN A 15 39.30 -36.57 39.72
C ASN A 15 39.92 -36.24 41.09
N THR A 16 39.08 -36.04 42.12
CA THR A 16 39.29 -36.67 43.46
C THR A 16 38.04 -36.72 44.37
N ASN A 17 37.53 -37.95 44.63
CA ASN A 17 37.07 -38.52 45.92
C ASN A 17 36.04 -37.78 46.85
N ARG A 18 35.10 -38.42 47.59
CA ARG A 18 34.97 -39.83 48.04
C ARG A 18 33.57 -40.14 48.67
N ARG A 19 33.04 -41.38 48.44
CA ARG A 19 32.12 -42.20 49.32
C ARG A 19 30.69 -41.69 49.68
N LYS A 20 29.65 -42.52 49.89
CA LYS A 20 29.30 -43.90 49.42
C LYS A 20 27.84 -44.28 49.80
N LYS A 21 27.04 -44.71 48.81
CA LYS A 21 25.90 -45.68 48.84
C LYS A 21 25.20 -46.10 50.16
N LYS A 22 23.85 -46.14 50.12
CA LYS A 22 23.06 -47.42 50.11
C LYS A 22 21.58 -47.24 49.69
N GLN A 23 21.01 -48.30 49.09
CA GLN A 23 19.58 -48.46 48.74
C GLN A 23 18.76 -49.00 49.93
N ILE A 24 17.42 -48.95 49.84
CA ILE A 24 16.52 -50.13 49.90
C ILE A 24 15.09 -49.74 49.44
N GLN A 25 14.27 -50.75 49.10
CA GLN A 25 13.02 -50.74 48.32
C GLN A 25 11.83 -51.20 49.19
N GLU A 26 10.58 -50.97 48.72
CA GLU A 26 9.33 -51.72 49.07
C GLU A 26 8.79 -51.68 50.53
N SER A 27 7.48 -51.59 50.85
CA SER A 27 6.24 -52.04 50.17
C SER A 27 4.96 -51.53 50.90
N LYS A 28 3.75 -51.74 50.30
CA LYS A 28 2.40 -51.44 50.87
C LYS A 28 1.88 -52.57 51.79
N PRO A 29 0.84 -52.34 52.64
CA PRO A 29 -0.59 -52.69 52.32
C PRO A 29 -1.63 -51.72 52.96
N SER A 30 -2.97 -51.90 52.97
CA SER A 30 -3.98 -52.25 51.92
C SER A 30 -5.43 -52.03 52.42
N THR A 31 -6.42 -51.85 51.51
CA THR A 31 -7.90 -52.13 51.66
C THR A 31 -8.73 -51.33 52.73
N GLU A 32 -10.06 -51.12 52.67
CA GLU A 32 -11.17 -51.74 51.89
C GLU A 32 -12.42 -50.81 51.67
N ASN A 33 -13.51 -51.35 51.06
CA ASN A 33 -14.76 -50.73 50.54
C ASN A 33 -15.70 -50.06 51.60
N ARG A 34 -16.77 -49.27 51.31
CA ARG A 34 -18.01 -49.63 50.55
C ARG A 34 -19.12 -48.51 50.54
N MET A 35 -19.90 -48.42 49.46
CA MET A 35 -21.35 -48.05 49.29
C MET A 35 -22.04 -46.71 49.73
N GLU A 36 -22.89 -46.25 48.79
CA GLU A 36 -24.29 -45.74 48.91
C GLU A 36 -24.67 -44.25 49.14
N GLN A 37 -25.89 -43.95 48.64
CA GLN A 37 -26.57 -42.64 48.52
C GLN A 37 -27.30 -42.25 49.82
N PRO A 38 -27.96 -41.06 49.83
CA PRO A 38 -29.38 -41.06 50.20
C PRO A 38 -30.30 -40.35 49.18
N GLN A 39 -31.59 -40.67 49.26
CA GLN A 39 -32.69 -40.14 48.42
C GLN A 39 -33.88 -39.66 49.28
N MET A 40 -34.89 -39.07 48.62
CA MET A 40 -36.25 -38.69 49.10
C MET A 40 -36.38 -37.29 49.75
N THR A 41 -37.47 -36.53 49.56
CA THR A 41 -38.89 -36.93 49.33
C THR A 41 -39.65 -36.21 48.19
N ASN A 42 -40.78 -36.82 47.78
CA ASN A 42 -41.73 -36.43 46.70
C ASN A 42 -42.77 -35.35 47.06
N ASN A 43 -43.35 -34.71 46.02
CA ASN A 43 -44.80 -34.55 45.69
C ASN A 43 -45.02 -33.26 44.85
N GLY A 44 -45.89 -33.17 43.83
CA GLY A 44 -46.72 -34.16 43.12
C GLY A 44 -47.73 -33.48 42.16
N ASN A 45 -48.08 -34.16 41.06
CA ASN A 45 -49.24 -34.00 40.15
C ASN A 45 -49.74 -32.60 39.66
N GLY A 46 -49.96 -32.49 38.34
CA GLY A 46 -50.83 -31.46 37.74
C GLY A 46 -50.81 -31.44 36.21
N ALA A 47 -51.69 -32.22 35.56
CA ALA A 47 -51.96 -32.11 34.11
C ALA A 47 -53.11 -31.13 33.84
N GLY A 48 -53.03 -30.33 32.77
CA GLY A 48 -54.06 -29.37 32.38
C GLY A 48 -53.96 -28.96 30.91
N ASN A 49 -55.04 -29.22 30.17
CA ASN A 49 -55.18 -29.01 28.71
C ASN A 49 -55.16 -27.55 28.24
N SER A 50 -54.85 -27.39 26.95
CA SER A 50 -55.35 -26.36 26.00
C SER A 50 -55.03 -24.89 26.34
N GLU A 51 -54.83 -23.99 25.37
CA GLU A 51 -55.45 -23.93 24.05
C GLU A 51 -54.59 -23.07 23.09
N THR A 52 -54.79 -23.25 21.78
CA THR A 52 -54.12 -22.46 20.74
C THR A 52 -54.72 -21.06 20.60
N VAL A 53 -53.89 -20.04 20.66
CA VAL A 53 -54.05 -18.84 19.81
C VAL A 53 -52.71 -18.59 19.13
N GLY A 54 -52.59 -19.02 17.88
CA GLY A 54 -51.59 -18.43 16.99
C GLY A 54 -52.20 -17.20 16.34
N ASP A 55 -51.36 -16.25 15.93
CA ASP A 55 -51.70 -15.50 14.74
C ASP A 55 -50.47 -15.24 13.88
N SER A 56 -50.69 -15.22 12.57
CA SER A 56 -49.65 -15.32 11.56
C SER A 56 -49.29 -13.97 10.95
N MET A 57 -48.01 -13.62 10.98
CA MET A 57 -47.34 -12.88 9.91
C MET A 57 -45.94 -13.49 9.78
N GLY A 58 -45.44 -13.85 8.60
CA GLY A 58 -45.84 -13.44 7.26
C GLY A 58 -44.53 -13.27 6.50
N ASN A 59 -44.14 -14.30 5.74
CA ASN A 59 -42.81 -14.36 5.14
C ASN A 59 -42.70 -13.36 3.98
N SER A 60 -42.20 -12.15 4.25
CA SER A 60 -41.94 -11.13 3.24
C SER A 60 -40.44 -10.84 3.11
N ASN A 61 -39.87 -11.23 1.97
CA ASN A 61 -38.52 -10.84 1.56
C ASN A 61 -38.42 -9.32 1.37
N SER A 62 -38.08 -8.57 2.42
CA SER A 62 -37.30 -7.33 2.32
C SER A 62 -36.85 -6.84 3.72
N SER A 63 -35.55 -6.73 3.93
CA SER A 63 -34.99 -5.90 5.00
C SER A 63 -33.58 -5.42 4.63
N ASN A 64 -33.46 -4.14 4.28
CA ASN A 64 -32.17 -3.46 4.12
C ASN A 64 -31.36 -3.59 5.42
N SER A 65 -30.24 -4.32 5.41
CA SER A 65 -29.25 -4.22 6.49
C SER A 65 -28.56 -2.86 6.39
N LYS A 66 -28.92 -1.93 7.28
CA LYS A 66 -28.16 -0.69 7.48
C LYS A 66 -26.79 -1.04 8.08
N THR A 67 -25.73 -1.03 7.28
CA THR A 67 -24.37 -1.33 7.75
C THR A 67 -23.86 -0.22 8.67
N ASN A 68 -23.42 -0.59 9.88
CA ASN A 68 -22.81 0.33 10.84
C ASN A 68 -21.39 0.71 10.41
N ILE A 69 -21.07 2.00 10.35
CA ILE A 69 -19.73 2.51 10.00
C ILE A 69 -18.76 2.58 11.19
N ILE A 70 -19.26 2.43 12.42
CA ILE A 70 -18.42 2.31 13.62
C ILE A 70 -17.88 0.88 13.75
N VAL A 71 -16.57 0.75 13.88
CA VAL A 71 -15.89 -0.53 14.14
C VAL A 71 -15.80 -0.77 15.65
N ASN A 72 -15.92 -2.03 16.08
CA ASN A 72 -15.96 -2.43 17.49
C ASN A 72 -17.02 -1.62 18.26
N HIS A 73 -18.25 -1.64 17.74
CA HIS A 73 -19.34 -0.77 18.17
C HIS A 73 -19.97 -1.15 19.51
N ASP A 74 -19.76 -2.39 19.96
CA ASP A 74 -20.26 -3.01 21.19
C ASP A 74 -19.15 -3.21 22.24
N PHE A 75 -17.92 -2.77 21.93
CA PHE A 75 -16.72 -2.91 22.76
C PHE A 75 -16.33 -4.37 23.08
N SER A 76 -16.88 -5.35 22.37
CA SER A 76 -16.60 -6.78 22.56
C SER A 76 -15.11 -7.15 22.43
N GLN A 77 -14.33 -6.33 21.72
CA GLN A 77 -12.89 -6.53 21.51
C GLN A 77 -12.00 -5.67 22.44
N GLY A 78 -12.59 -4.97 23.43
CA GLY A 78 -11.93 -3.93 24.22
C GLY A 78 -12.17 -2.53 23.61
N LEU A 79 -11.26 -1.57 23.79
CA LEU A 79 -11.38 -0.26 23.11
C LEU A 79 -10.94 -0.32 21.64
N GLN A 80 -9.78 -0.92 21.36
CA GLN A 80 -9.20 -1.11 20.00
C GLN A 80 -9.16 0.17 19.15
N SER A 81 -10.17 0.40 18.31
CA SER A 81 -10.31 1.56 17.43
C SER A 81 -10.81 2.83 18.14
N TRP A 82 -11.26 2.69 19.39
CA TRP A 82 -11.67 3.79 20.25
C TRP A 82 -10.51 4.31 21.10
N HIS A 83 -10.40 5.64 21.19
CA HIS A 83 -9.32 6.33 21.87
C HIS A 83 -9.90 7.25 22.96
N PRO A 84 -9.42 7.20 24.21
CA PRO A 84 -9.77 8.19 25.23
C PRO A 84 -9.15 9.55 24.88
N ASN A 85 -9.99 10.57 24.68
CA ASN A 85 -9.52 11.93 24.42
C ASN A 85 -9.23 12.62 25.75
N SER A 86 -7.94 12.67 26.12
CA SER A 86 -7.40 13.36 27.29
C SER A 86 -8.01 12.93 28.64
N CYS A 87 -8.51 11.69 28.72
CA CYS A 87 -9.10 11.04 29.88
C CYS A 87 -8.70 9.55 29.91
N GLU A 88 -9.21 8.78 30.87
CA GLU A 88 -9.01 7.33 30.92
C GLU A 88 -10.21 6.59 30.32
N GLY A 89 -9.95 5.48 29.65
CA GLY A 89 -10.99 4.60 29.15
C GLY A 89 -10.63 3.12 29.30
N PHE A 90 -11.60 2.31 29.69
CA PHE A 90 -11.49 0.86 29.80
C PHE A 90 -12.82 0.18 29.49
N VAL A 91 -12.85 -1.14 29.36
CA VAL A 91 -14.07 -1.91 29.10
C VAL A 91 -14.36 -2.84 30.26
N VAL A 92 -15.61 -2.85 30.72
CA VAL A 92 -16.13 -3.79 31.72
C VAL A 92 -16.82 -4.93 30.97
N SER A 93 -16.20 -6.10 30.94
CA SER A 93 -16.76 -7.31 30.31
C SER A 93 -17.64 -8.11 31.26
N SER A 94 -18.64 -8.79 30.69
CA SER A 94 -19.46 -9.79 31.37
C SER A 94 -18.67 -11.02 31.85
N ASP A 95 -17.52 -11.31 31.23
CA ASP A 95 -16.61 -12.43 31.57
C ASP A 95 -15.62 -12.14 32.72
N SER A 96 -15.74 -11.00 33.41
CA SER A 96 -14.86 -10.66 34.53
C SER A 96 -15.23 -11.39 35.82
N ASP A 97 -14.28 -11.60 36.74
CA ASP A 97 -14.47 -12.37 37.99
C ASP A 97 -15.59 -11.83 38.92
N ASN A 98 -15.97 -10.55 38.77
CA ASN A 98 -17.08 -9.95 39.49
C ASN A 98 -17.75 -8.85 38.65
N PRO A 99 -18.56 -9.22 37.63
CA PRO A 99 -19.07 -8.28 36.66
C PRO A 99 -20.26 -7.51 37.24
N GLY A 100 -20.24 -6.19 37.10
CA GLY A 100 -21.33 -5.32 37.55
C GLY A 100 -22.67 -5.67 36.88
N LEU A 101 -23.78 -5.38 37.57
CA LEU A 101 -25.14 -5.77 37.14
C LEU A 101 -25.46 -5.34 35.70
N LEU A 102 -24.97 -4.17 35.27
CA LEU A 102 -25.10 -3.65 33.92
C LEU A 102 -24.40 -4.53 32.86
N ALA A 103 -23.18 -5.00 33.11
CA ALA A 103 -22.40 -5.79 32.15
C ALA A 103 -23.09 -7.12 31.83
N ARG A 104 -23.80 -7.71 32.81
CA ARG A 104 -24.61 -8.93 32.64
C ARG A 104 -25.87 -8.72 31.78
N LEU A 105 -26.35 -7.49 31.64
CA LEU A 105 -27.58 -7.16 30.91
C LEU A 105 -27.33 -6.72 29.46
N VAL A 106 -26.16 -6.14 29.15
CA VAL A 106 -25.84 -5.60 27.81
C VAL A 106 -24.57 -6.18 27.17
N GLY A 107 -23.99 -7.25 27.73
CA GLY A 107 -22.84 -7.98 27.15
C GLY A 107 -21.47 -7.38 27.48
N GLY A 108 -21.39 -6.07 27.64
CA GLY A 108 -20.20 -5.31 28.04
C GLY A 108 -20.43 -3.81 27.84
N TYR A 109 -19.55 -2.96 28.38
CA TYR A 109 -19.59 -1.53 28.09
C TYR A 109 -18.22 -0.86 28.30
N ALA A 110 -17.95 0.20 27.53
CA ALA A 110 -16.84 1.10 27.79
C ALA A 110 -17.17 2.06 28.93
N VAL A 111 -16.17 2.35 29.76
CA VAL A 111 -16.18 3.36 30.81
C VAL A 111 -15.18 4.44 30.44
N VAL A 112 -15.59 5.70 30.50
CA VAL A 112 -14.72 6.88 30.33
C VAL A 112 -14.66 7.60 31.67
N SER A 113 -13.49 7.60 32.30
CA SER A 113 -13.26 8.06 33.68
C SER A 113 -12.09 9.05 33.77
N ASN A 114 -11.81 9.54 34.99
CA ASN A 114 -10.78 10.55 35.26
C ASN A 114 -10.94 11.83 34.40
N ARG A 115 -12.20 12.19 34.11
CA ARG A 115 -12.57 13.33 33.25
C ARG A 115 -12.47 14.64 34.02
N LYS A 116 -11.49 15.48 33.67
CA LYS A 116 -11.26 16.82 34.23
C LYS A 116 -12.06 17.93 33.52
N GLU A 117 -12.55 17.66 32.31
CA GLU A 117 -13.31 18.62 31.50
C GLU A 117 -14.49 17.94 30.80
N SER A 118 -15.54 18.72 30.49
CA SER A 118 -16.78 18.18 29.91
C SER A 118 -16.65 17.65 28.48
N TRP A 119 -15.66 18.12 27.72
CA TRP A 119 -15.37 17.70 26.34
C TRP A 119 -14.53 16.41 26.26
N GLN A 120 -13.97 15.95 27.38
CA GLN A 120 -13.21 14.71 27.42
C GLN A 120 -14.17 13.52 27.26
N GLY A 121 -13.77 12.53 26.47
CA GLY A 121 -14.69 11.55 25.92
C GLY A 121 -13.98 10.40 25.20
N LEU A 122 -14.75 9.52 24.57
CA LEU A 122 -14.24 8.41 23.77
C LEU A 122 -14.43 8.69 22.28
N GLU A 123 -13.35 8.63 21.49
CA GLU A 123 -13.33 9.04 20.08
C GLU A 123 -12.92 7.92 19.11
N GLN A 124 -13.51 7.91 17.91
CA GLN A 124 -13.12 7.06 16.79
C GLN A 124 -13.05 7.87 15.48
N ASP A 125 -11.95 7.71 14.75
CA ASP A 125 -11.78 8.29 13.41
C ASP A 125 -12.66 7.54 12.40
N ILE A 126 -13.53 8.27 11.71
CA ILE A 126 -14.44 7.72 10.69
C ILE A 126 -14.25 8.37 9.32
N THR A 127 -13.14 9.09 9.10
CA THR A 127 -12.84 9.84 7.86
C THR A 127 -13.04 8.99 6.61
N ALA A 128 -12.50 7.77 6.58
CA ALA A 128 -12.59 6.87 5.42
C ALA A 128 -13.97 6.17 5.26
N ARG A 129 -14.96 6.47 6.11
CA ARG A 129 -16.26 5.78 6.16
C ARG A 129 -17.46 6.73 6.10
N VAL A 130 -17.21 8.03 5.98
CA VAL A 130 -18.24 9.04 5.70
C VAL A 130 -18.00 9.65 4.32
N SER A 131 -19.04 10.24 3.75
CA SER A 131 -18.98 10.88 2.43
C SER A 131 -19.75 12.19 2.49
N PRO A 132 -19.30 13.23 1.76
CA PRO A 132 -20.03 14.48 1.68
C PRO A 132 -21.42 14.27 1.05
N CYS A 133 -22.36 15.14 1.42
CA CYS A 133 -23.77 15.13 1.02
C CYS A 133 -24.57 13.85 1.37
N VAL A 134 -24.00 12.93 2.17
CA VAL A 134 -24.71 11.76 2.71
C VAL A 134 -25.15 12.05 4.15
N THR A 135 -26.41 11.75 4.46
CA THR A 135 -26.95 11.83 5.83
C THR A 135 -26.72 10.51 6.56
N TYR A 136 -26.18 10.61 7.79
CA TYR A 136 -25.86 9.50 8.68
C TYR A 136 -26.66 9.64 9.97
N SER A 137 -27.42 8.61 10.31
CA SER A 137 -28.12 8.49 11.59
C SER A 137 -27.22 7.86 12.63
N VAL A 138 -27.05 8.54 13.75
CA VAL A 138 -26.32 8.12 14.94
C VAL A 138 -27.31 7.61 15.98
N SER A 139 -27.01 6.46 16.57
CA SER A 139 -27.69 5.94 17.75
C SER A 139 -26.70 5.30 18.71
N ALA A 140 -26.65 5.77 19.96
CA ALA A 140 -25.80 5.21 21.00
C ALA A 140 -26.62 4.86 22.25
N ILE A 141 -26.14 3.89 23.03
CA ILE A 141 -26.68 3.54 24.34
C ILE A 141 -25.66 4.00 25.39
N VAL A 142 -26.03 5.01 26.18
CA VAL A 142 -25.13 5.74 27.06
C VAL A 142 -25.65 5.83 28.50
N GLY A 143 -24.75 5.74 29.46
CA GLY A 143 -25.00 5.80 30.90
C GLY A 143 -24.08 6.80 31.59
N VAL A 144 -24.34 7.10 32.87
CA VAL A 144 -23.44 7.92 33.69
C VAL A 144 -23.26 7.36 35.10
N SER A 145 -22.04 7.45 35.65
CA SER A 145 -21.70 7.05 37.02
C SER A 145 -20.80 8.08 37.74
N GLY A 146 -20.57 7.88 39.05
CA GLY A 146 -19.80 8.80 39.89
C GLY A 146 -20.64 9.77 40.74
N HIS A 147 -20.07 10.91 41.10
CA HIS A 147 -20.71 11.94 41.94
C HIS A 147 -21.56 12.90 41.10
N ILE A 148 -22.81 12.49 40.84
CA ILE A 148 -23.79 13.24 40.05
C ILE A 148 -25.02 13.51 40.92
N GLN A 149 -25.51 14.75 40.95
CA GLN A 149 -26.81 15.12 41.53
C GLN A 149 -27.86 15.19 40.41
N GLY A 150 -28.81 14.26 40.41
CA GLY A 150 -29.89 14.19 39.42
C GLY A 150 -29.45 13.54 38.09
N SER A 151 -29.92 14.12 36.98
CA SER A 151 -29.62 13.68 35.61
C SER A 151 -28.53 14.55 34.97
N ALA A 152 -27.84 14.01 33.98
CA ALA A 152 -26.70 14.67 33.33
C ALA A 152 -26.76 14.51 31.80
N GLU A 153 -26.32 15.52 31.04
CA GLU A 153 -26.33 15.44 29.57
C GLU A 153 -25.08 14.75 29.02
N VAL A 154 -25.30 13.74 28.17
CA VAL A 154 -24.28 13.11 27.32
C VAL A 154 -24.55 13.51 25.87
N ILE A 155 -23.51 13.85 25.12
CA ILE A 155 -23.57 14.46 23.79
C ILE A 155 -22.71 13.64 22.82
N ALA A 156 -23.20 13.43 21.61
CA ALA A 156 -22.41 12.92 20.49
C ALA A 156 -21.99 14.08 19.59
N THR A 157 -20.70 14.20 19.32
CA THR A 157 -20.11 15.34 18.62
C THR A 157 -19.14 14.85 17.54
N MET A 158 -19.17 15.52 16.38
CA MET A 158 -18.17 15.38 15.33
C MET A 158 -17.11 16.45 15.50
N LYS A 159 -15.85 16.04 15.40
CA LYS A 159 -14.69 16.92 15.28
C LYS A 159 -14.22 16.90 13.83
N LEU A 160 -14.23 18.05 13.19
CA LEU A 160 -13.90 18.26 11.78
C LEU A 160 -12.58 19.06 11.72
N GLU A 161 -11.52 18.44 11.21
CA GLU A 161 -10.19 19.04 11.10
C GLU A 161 -9.89 19.34 9.62
N GLN A 162 -9.41 20.54 9.32
CA GLN A 162 -9.01 20.99 7.98
C GLN A 162 -7.65 21.69 8.05
N GLN A 163 -6.75 21.38 7.11
CA GLN A 163 -5.37 21.83 7.11
C GLN A 163 -5.28 23.33 6.76
N GLY A 164 -4.83 24.13 7.73
CA GLY A 164 -4.75 25.59 7.60
C GLY A 164 -5.96 26.36 8.11
N SER A 165 -6.98 25.69 8.66
CA SER A 165 -8.09 26.33 9.38
C SER A 165 -8.22 25.79 10.82
N GLY A 166 -9.10 26.39 11.62
CA GLY A 166 -9.37 25.92 12.99
C GLY A 166 -10.31 24.72 13.00
N THR A 167 -10.07 23.79 13.94
CA THR A 167 -10.96 22.63 14.16
C THR A 167 -12.40 23.08 14.44
N GLN A 168 -13.36 22.54 13.69
CA GLN A 168 -14.78 22.76 13.92
C GLN A 168 -15.39 21.59 14.69
N TYR A 169 -16.42 21.88 15.48
CA TYR A 169 -17.16 20.89 16.26
C TYR A 169 -18.65 20.98 15.95
N LEU A 170 -19.23 19.87 15.50
CA LEU A 170 -20.65 19.75 15.15
C LEU A 170 -21.32 18.78 16.12
N ARG A 171 -22.21 19.27 16.98
CA ARG A 171 -23.04 18.42 17.85
C ARG A 171 -24.10 17.70 17.02
N VAL A 172 -24.15 16.38 17.14
CA VAL A 172 -25.01 15.50 16.34
C VAL A 172 -26.28 15.12 17.09
N GLY A 173 -26.15 14.80 18.37
CA GLY A 173 -27.24 14.32 19.21
C GLY A 173 -26.91 14.46 20.69
N LYS A 174 -27.92 14.41 21.55
CA LYS A 174 -27.75 14.46 23.01
C LYS A 174 -28.82 13.64 23.72
N SER A 175 -28.50 13.17 24.92
CA SER A 175 -29.44 12.49 25.80
C SER A 175 -29.25 12.92 27.25
N THR A 176 -30.34 12.94 28.03
CA THR A 176 -30.32 13.30 29.45
C THR A 176 -30.42 12.02 30.28
N VAL A 177 -29.32 11.67 30.94
CA VAL A 177 -29.10 10.36 31.53
C VAL A 177 -29.16 10.45 33.05
N SER A 178 -29.97 9.59 33.68
CA SER A 178 -30.02 9.46 35.15
C SER A 178 -28.95 8.49 35.65
N LYS A 179 -28.39 8.78 36.84
CA LYS A 179 -27.32 7.96 37.43
C LYS A 179 -27.72 6.48 37.55
N GLY A 180 -26.93 5.60 36.93
CA GLY A 180 -27.15 4.15 36.95
C GLY A 180 -28.19 3.62 35.95
N GLN A 181 -28.74 4.47 35.09
CA GLN A 181 -29.57 4.06 33.95
C GLN A 181 -28.78 4.17 32.64
N LEU A 182 -29.17 3.39 31.64
CA LEU A 182 -28.72 3.51 30.26
C LEU A 182 -29.85 4.12 29.44
N GLU A 183 -29.57 5.22 28.75
CA GLU A 183 -30.51 5.92 27.88
C GLU A 183 -30.05 5.86 26.43
N LYS A 184 -31.01 6.00 25.51
CA LYS A 184 -30.73 6.11 24.08
C LYS A 184 -30.34 7.56 23.75
N LEU A 185 -29.28 7.72 22.97
CA LEU A 185 -28.88 8.96 22.34
C LEU A 185 -29.08 8.79 20.84
N GLU A 186 -29.78 9.73 20.20
CA GLU A 186 -30.01 9.73 18.75
C GLU A 186 -29.67 11.10 18.15
N GLY A 187 -29.36 11.12 16.86
CA GLY A 187 -29.08 12.32 16.08
C GLY A 187 -28.72 11.99 14.64
N ASP A 188 -28.63 13.00 13.78
CA ASP A 188 -28.24 12.85 12.38
C ASP A 188 -27.16 13.89 12.02
N PHE A 189 -26.24 13.54 11.11
CA PHE A 189 -25.30 14.51 10.52
C PHE A 189 -25.14 14.32 9.02
N CYS A 190 -24.78 15.40 8.33
CA CYS A 190 -24.38 15.43 6.94
C CYS A 190 -23.20 16.40 6.80
N LEU A 191 -22.21 16.05 5.99
CA LEU A 191 -21.04 16.89 5.72
C LEU A 191 -21.20 17.55 4.35
N SER A 192 -21.20 18.88 4.26
CA SER A 192 -21.35 19.59 2.98
C SER A 192 -20.10 19.50 2.10
N THR A 193 -18.93 19.45 2.71
CA THR A 193 -17.64 19.11 2.09
C THR A 193 -16.91 18.12 2.99
N MET A 194 -15.94 17.38 2.44
CA MET A 194 -15.15 16.44 3.22
C MET A 194 -13.99 17.16 3.93
N PRO A 195 -13.90 17.16 5.27
CA PRO A 195 -12.72 17.61 6.01
C PRO A 195 -11.55 16.62 5.85
N ASP A 196 -10.32 17.09 6.05
CA ASP A 196 -9.12 16.23 6.00
C ASP A 196 -9.14 15.13 7.05
N ARG A 197 -9.83 15.37 8.18
CA ARG A 197 -10.09 14.36 9.19
C ARG A 197 -11.42 14.59 9.92
N VAL A 198 -12.15 13.49 10.11
CA VAL A 198 -13.50 13.44 10.70
C VAL A 198 -13.51 12.41 11.83
N VAL A 199 -13.67 12.89 13.06
CA VAL A 199 -13.67 12.05 14.27
C VAL A 199 -15.04 12.15 14.95
N PHE A 200 -15.67 11.00 15.21
CA PHE A 200 -16.85 10.90 16.05
C PHE A 200 -16.42 10.70 17.50
N TYR A 201 -17.03 11.41 18.45
CA TYR A 201 -16.80 11.17 19.88
C TYR A 201 -18.04 11.42 20.74
N ILE A 202 -18.04 10.78 21.91
CA ILE A 202 -19.09 10.95 22.93
C ILE A 202 -18.49 11.70 24.12
N GLU A 203 -19.10 12.83 24.47
CA GLU A 203 -18.69 13.80 25.49
C GLU A 203 -19.85 14.13 26.46
N GLY A 204 -19.58 14.98 27.45
CA GLY A 204 -20.50 15.24 28.57
C GLY A 204 -20.57 14.05 29.54
N PRO A 205 -21.08 14.22 30.78
CA PRO A 205 -21.49 15.48 31.39
C PRO A 205 -20.27 16.24 31.95
N SER A 206 -20.48 17.12 32.93
CA SER A 206 -19.43 17.90 33.62
C SER A 206 -18.28 17.04 34.16
N ALA A 207 -17.15 17.70 34.43
CA ALA A 207 -15.97 17.10 35.05
C ALA A 207 -16.30 16.32 36.33
N GLY A 208 -15.56 15.22 36.57
CA GLY A 208 -15.71 14.35 37.75
C GLY A 208 -16.80 13.27 37.66
N ALA A 209 -17.52 13.18 36.53
CA ALA A 209 -18.51 12.14 36.28
C ALA A 209 -18.10 11.25 35.09
N ASP A 210 -18.28 9.94 35.26
CA ASP A 210 -17.90 8.93 34.26
C ASP A 210 -19.01 8.75 33.21
N ILE A 211 -18.60 8.47 31.98
CA ILE A 211 -19.51 8.07 30.89
C ILE A 211 -19.48 6.55 30.76
N LEU A 212 -20.64 5.93 30.65
CA LEU A 212 -20.79 4.53 30.25
C LEU A 212 -21.28 4.49 28.81
N ILE A 213 -20.69 3.65 27.96
CA ILE A 213 -21.09 3.52 26.55
C ILE A 213 -21.23 2.03 26.25
N ALA A 214 -22.45 1.55 26.04
CA ALA A 214 -22.73 0.14 25.77
C ALA A 214 -22.65 -0.19 24.27
N SER A 215 -23.16 0.71 23.41
CA SER A 215 -23.05 0.53 21.96
C SER A 215 -23.13 1.84 21.18
N VAL A 216 -22.48 1.93 20.02
CA VAL A 216 -22.58 3.08 19.09
C VAL A 216 -22.80 2.64 17.63
N ILE A 217 -23.96 2.96 17.09
CA ILE A 217 -24.37 2.67 15.72
C ILE A 217 -24.41 3.97 14.92
N ILE A 218 -23.72 4.01 13.78
CA ILE A 218 -23.84 5.08 12.80
C ILE A 218 -24.13 4.46 11.44
N CYS A 219 -25.25 4.81 10.82
CA CYS A 219 -25.74 4.19 9.59
C CYS A 219 -26.19 5.23 8.57
N CYS A 220 -25.86 5.01 7.29
CA CYS A 220 -26.37 5.84 6.20
C CYS A 220 -27.89 5.73 6.07
N SER A 221 -28.58 6.88 6.01
CA SER A 221 -30.02 6.95 5.72
C SER A 221 -30.25 7.14 4.22
N LYS A 222 -30.66 6.08 3.51
CA LYS A 222 -31.19 6.22 2.14
C LYS A 222 -32.53 6.96 2.17
N GLN A 223 -32.68 7.98 1.33
CA GLN A 223 -34.01 8.48 0.93
C GLN A 223 -34.77 7.37 0.19
N GLY A 224 -36.09 7.32 0.38
CA GLY A 224 -36.98 6.47 -0.41
C GLY A 224 -37.15 7.02 -1.83
N ASN A 225 -37.71 6.18 -2.71
CA ASN A 225 -38.09 6.61 -4.07
C ASN A 225 -39.07 7.78 -4.01
N ASP A 226 -38.74 8.87 -4.70
CA ASP A 226 -39.72 9.68 -5.42
C ASP A 226 -39.11 10.15 -6.74
N ASN A 227 -39.94 10.26 -7.78
CA ASN A 227 -39.53 10.74 -9.11
C ASN A 227 -39.62 12.27 -9.18
N ASP A 228 -38.89 12.85 -10.15
CA ASP A 228 -38.83 14.28 -10.47
C ASP A 228 -38.36 15.24 -9.35
N VAL A 229 -37.11 15.70 -9.46
CA VAL A 229 -36.78 17.05 -9.95
C VAL A 229 -35.27 17.16 -10.11
N SER A 230 -34.82 17.69 -11.25
CA SER A 230 -33.41 17.88 -11.57
C SER A 230 -32.84 19.17 -10.97
N SER A 231 -31.71 19.08 -10.24
CA SER A 231 -30.84 20.24 -9.99
C SER A 231 -29.36 19.83 -9.97
N SER A 232 -28.63 20.18 -11.02
CA SER A 232 -27.17 19.99 -11.12
C SER A 232 -26.42 21.14 -10.45
N SER A 233 -25.54 20.85 -9.49
CA SER A 233 -24.60 21.83 -8.92
C SER A 233 -23.16 21.55 -9.37
N SER A 234 -22.73 22.19 -10.46
CA SER A 234 -21.32 22.30 -10.82
C SER A 234 -20.61 23.27 -9.88
N THR A 235 -19.46 22.90 -9.33
CA THR A 235 -18.78 23.67 -8.28
C THR A 235 -18.23 24.99 -8.83
N ASN A 236 -18.84 26.10 -8.42
CA ASN A 236 -18.44 27.44 -8.81
C ASN A 236 -17.19 27.88 -8.03
N VAL A 237 -16.21 28.48 -8.73
CA VAL A 237 -14.91 28.87 -8.17
C VAL A 237 -15.00 30.10 -7.25
N ILE A 238 -16.08 30.91 -7.38
CA ILE A 238 -16.35 32.08 -6.53
C ILE A 238 -17.44 31.83 -5.48
N LEU A 239 -17.31 32.53 -4.34
CA LEU A 239 -18.18 32.39 -3.18
C LEU A 239 -19.40 33.33 -3.29
N ASN A 240 -20.51 32.91 -2.65
CA ASN A 240 -21.76 33.67 -2.56
C ASN A 240 -22.20 34.21 -3.94
N HIS A 241 -22.27 33.29 -4.89
CA HIS A 241 -22.40 33.59 -6.31
C HIS A 241 -23.82 33.95 -6.76
N ASP A 242 -24.82 33.64 -5.94
CA ASP A 242 -26.25 33.93 -6.09
C ASP A 242 -26.70 35.06 -5.15
N PHE A 243 -25.76 35.69 -4.44
CA PHE A 243 -25.99 36.75 -3.45
C PHE A 243 -26.92 36.35 -2.29
N SER A 244 -27.15 35.05 -2.07
CA SER A 244 -27.99 34.53 -0.97
C SER A 244 -27.50 34.93 0.42
N GLN A 245 -26.20 35.22 0.56
CA GLN A 245 -25.57 35.69 1.81
C GLN A 245 -25.25 37.21 1.79
N GLY A 246 -25.93 37.99 0.94
CA GLY A 246 -25.71 39.43 0.81
C GLY A 246 -24.50 39.77 -0.08
N LEU A 247 -23.80 40.86 0.20
CA LEU A 247 -22.56 41.24 -0.50
C LEU A 247 -21.27 40.79 0.23
N GLN A 248 -21.32 39.88 1.22
CA GLN A 248 -20.16 39.64 2.11
C GLN A 248 -18.86 39.17 1.42
N SER A 249 -18.93 38.64 0.19
CA SER A 249 -17.78 38.23 -0.63
C SER A 249 -17.53 39.16 -1.83
N TRP A 250 -18.22 40.30 -1.92
CA TRP A 250 -18.24 41.20 -3.06
C TRP A 250 -18.06 42.65 -2.61
N HIS A 251 -17.16 43.38 -3.27
CA HIS A 251 -16.86 44.78 -2.95
C HIS A 251 -17.41 45.70 -4.04
N THR A 252 -17.89 46.89 -3.66
CA THR A 252 -18.30 47.91 -4.62
C THR A 252 -17.14 48.84 -4.92
N ASN A 253 -16.85 49.07 -6.19
CA ASN A 253 -15.76 49.97 -6.59
C ASN A 253 -16.31 51.37 -6.89
N GLN A 254 -16.24 52.24 -5.88
CA GLN A 254 -16.66 53.65 -5.92
C GLN A 254 -18.12 53.86 -6.35
N CYS A 255 -19.00 52.96 -5.94
CA CYS A 255 -20.45 53.02 -6.14
C CYS A 255 -21.17 52.35 -4.95
N ASP A 256 -22.49 52.49 -4.91
CA ASP A 256 -23.31 51.84 -3.89
C ASP A 256 -23.79 50.48 -4.36
N GLY A 257 -23.85 49.50 -3.44
CA GLY A 257 -24.31 48.15 -3.72
C GLY A 257 -25.14 47.59 -2.58
N HIS A 258 -26.23 46.92 -2.91
CA HIS A 258 -27.07 46.19 -1.96
C HIS A 258 -27.69 44.96 -2.62
N VAL A 259 -28.16 44.00 -1.80
CA VAL A 259 -28.90 42.83 -2.28
C VAL A 259 -30.38 43.02 -2.04
N VAL A 260 -31.20 42.66 -3.03
CA VAL A 260 -32.65 42.55 -2.91
C VAL A 260 -33.00 41.07 -2.75
N SER A 261 -33.55 40.69 -1.59
CA SER A 261 -34.18 39.39 -1.36
C SER A 261 -35.69 39.51 -1.55
N LEU A 262 -36.31 38.49 -2.16
CA LEU A 262 -37.73 38.47 -2.53
C LEU A 262 -38.64 37.83 -1.46
N ASP A 263 -38.52 38.29 -0.22
CA ASP A 263 -39.46 37.94 0.86
C ASP A 263 -40.50 39.06 1.06
N LEU A 264 -41.76 38.75 0.73
CA LEU A 264 -43.00 39.44 1.15
C LEU A 264 -42.95 40.98 1.32
N GLY A 265 -43.08 41.75 0.22
CA GLY A 265 -43.54 43.15 0.39
C GLY A 265 -43.26 44.21 -0.68
N HIS A 266 -42.73 43.91 -1.87
CA HIS A 266 -42.41 44.95 -2.88
C HIS A 266 -43.18 44.83 -4.21
N PRO A 267 -43.44 45.95 -4.92
CA PRO A 267 -44.28 45.96 -6.12
C PRO A 267 -43.71 45.14 -7.28
N ARG A 268 -44.57 44.34 -7.91
CA ARG A 268 -44.20 43.36 -8.94
C ARG A 268 -43.87 44.03 -10.28
N HIS A 269 -42.60 44.01 -10.69
CA HIS A 269 -42.22 44.29 -12.09
C HIS A 269 -41.22 43.31 -12.73
N LEU A 270 -40.70 42.32 -11.99
CA LEU A 270 -39.89 41.21 -12.50
C LEU A 270 -40.38 39.89 -11.89
N ALA A 271 -41.63 39.51 -12.17
CA ALA A 271 -42.22 38.29 -11.66
C ALA A 271 -41.89 37.09 -12.59
N ASN A 272 -41.15 36.10 -12.07
CA ASN A 272 -41.40 34.66 -12.26
C ASN A 272 -40.30 33.72 -11.68
N GLU A 273 -39.22 34.22 -11.07
CA GLU A 273 -38.16 33.35 -10.54
C GLU A 273 -37.78 33.71 -9.09
N VAL A 274 -37.59 32.69 -8.26
CA VAL A 274 -37.15 32.78 -6.86
C VAL A 274 -35.64 33.01 -6.82
N GLY A 275 -35.16 33.95 -6.00
CA GLY A 275 -33.74 34.20 -5.75
C GLY A 275 -33.40 35.65 -5.43
N SER A 276 -32.27 35.85 -4.74
CA SER A 276 -31.69 37.17 -4.47
C SER A 276 -30.93 37.73 -5.67
N TYR A 277 -30.72 39.05 -5.72
CA TYR A 277 -29.81 39.67 -6.70
C TYR A 277 -29.18 40.96 -6.16
N ALA A 278 -27.97 41.27 -6.62
CA ALA A 278 -27.28 42.52 -6.32
C ALA A 278 -27.75 43.68 -7.22
N VAL A 279 -27.85 44.87 -6.65
CA VAL A 279 -28.13 46.14 -7.32
C VAL A 279 -26.92 47.05 -7.09
N VAL A 280 -26.26 47.47 -8.16
CA VAL A 280 -25.16 48.45 -8.16
C VAL A 280 -25.70 49.79 -8.67
N SER A 281 -25.70 50.81 -7.83
CA SER A 281 -26.35 52.10 -8.03
C SER A 281 -25.43 53.29 -7.72
N ASN A 282 -25.91 54.52 -7.96
CA ASN A 282 -25.13 55.77 -7.81
C ASN A 282 -23.81 55.78 -8.59
N ARG A 283 -23.83 55.15 -9.77
CA ARG A 283 -22.68 55.03 -10.68
C ARG A 283 -22.51 56.33 -11.48
N THR A 284 -21.46 57.10 -11.20
CA THR A 284 -21.05 58.30 -11.93
C THR A 284 -20.16 58.00 -13.13
N GLU A 285 -19.56 56.82 -13.19
CA GLU A 285 -18.63 56.40 -14.25
C GLU A 285 -18.93 55.00 -14.77
N ARG A 286 -18.60 54.73 -16.04
CA ARG A 286 -18.90 53.43 -16.69
C ARG A 286 -18.18 52.24 -16.05
N TRP A 287 -16.99 52.46 -15.51
CA TRP A 287 -16.20 51.41 -14.90
C TRP A 287 -16.71 51.04 -13.50
N GLN A 288 -17.39 51.93 -12.76
CA GLN A 288 -17.83 51.60 -11.39
C GLN A 288 -18.75 50.37 -11.37
N GLY A 289 -18.53 49.47 -10.42
CA GLY A 289 -19.00 48.08 -10.53
C GLY A 289 -18.84 47.24 -9.27
N LEU A 290 -18.99 45.93 -9.40
CA LEU A 290 -18.88 44.96 -8.31
C LEU A 290 -17.70 44.00 -8.55
N GLU A 291 -16.89 43.74 -7.53
CA GLU A 291 -15.64 42.98 -7.66
C GLU A 291 -15.44 41.90 -6.57
N GLN A 292 -14.77 40.80 -6.92
CA GLN A 292 -14.34 39.74 -6.01
C GLN A 292 -12.89 39.36 -6.30
N ASP A 293 -12.07 39.25 -5.24
CA ASP A 293 -10.68 38.79 -5.32
C ASP A 293 -10.66 37.27 -5.56
N ILE A 294 -10.08 36.85 -6.68
CA ILE A 294 -10.00 35.45 -7.12
C ILE A 294 -8.55 34.94 -7.14
N THR A 295 -7.60 35.68 -6.57
CA THR A 295 -6.15 35.40 -6.66
C THR A 295 -5.80 33.98 -6.20
N SER A 296 -6.36 33.52 -5.09
CA SER A 296 -6.15 32.16 -4.54
C SER A 296 -6.97 31.06 -5.24
N LYS A 297 -7.73 31.42 -6.27
CA LYS A 297 -8.74 30.57 -6.94
C LYS A 297 -8.47 30.36 -8.43
N VAL A 298 -7.54 31.13 -9.00
CA VAL A 298 -7.07 30.96 -10.38
C VAL A 298 -5.63 30.46 -10.39
N SER A 299 -5.29 29.64 -11.38
CA SER A 299 -3.95 29.08 -11.57
C SER A 299 -3.46 29.36 -13.00
N PRO A 300 -2.17 29.67 -13.19
CA PRO A 300 -1.62 29.91 -14.51
C PRO A 300 -1.67 28.64 -15.37
N GLY A 301 -1.91 28.82 -16.68
CA GLY A 301 -2.09 27.74 -17.65
C GLY A 301 -3.51 27.16 -17.74
N ILE A 302 -4.42 27.54 -16.85
CA ILE A 302 -5.83 27.10 -16.87
C ILE A 302 -6.71 28.16 -17.54
N THR A 303 -7.64 27.72 -18.39
CA THR A 303 -8.65 28.56 -19.05
C THR A 303 -9.97 28.49 -18.29
N TYR A 304 -10.36 29.55 -17.61
CA TYR A 304 -11.63 29.64 -16.86
C TYR A 304 -12.74 30.19 -17.75
N SER A 305 -13.94 29.61 -17.67
CA SER A 305 -15.16 30.18 -18.25
C SER A 305 -15.90 31.02 -17.21
N VAL A 306 -16.26 32.25 -17.57
CA VAL A 306 -17.06 33.17 -16.74
C VAL A 306 -18.44 33.33 -17.36
N SER A 307 -19.49 33.20 -16.55
CA SER A 307 -20.86 33.52 -16.95
C SER A 307 -21.57 34.33 -15.87
N ALA A 308 -22.21 35.43 -16.21
CA ALA A 308 -23.02 36.23 -15.29
C ALA A 308 -24.43 36.47 -15.85
N LEU A 309 -25.45 36.43 -15.00
CA LEU A 309 -26.79 36.93 -15.35
C LEU A 309 -26.92 38.37 -14.90
N VAL A 310 -26.97 39.30 -15.85
CA VAL A 310 -26.96 40.75 -15.62
C VAL A 310 -28.20 41.43 -16.18
N GLY A 311 -28.64 42.48 -15.50
CA GLY A 311 -29.82 43.30 -15.83
C GLY A 311 -29.50 44.78 -15.68
N ILE A 312 -30.40 45.67 -16.12
CA ILE A 312 -30.28 47.12 -15.86
C ILE A 312 -31.59 47.72 -15.37
N SER A 313 -31.48 48.75 -14.53
CA SER A 313 -32.60 49.59 -14.11
C SER A 313 -32.19 51.07 -14.01
N GLY A 314 -33.15 51.99 -14.13
CA GLY A 314 -32.89 53.44 -14.14
C GLY A 314 -33.50 54.16 -15.34
N PRO A 315 -33.09 55.41 -15.61
CA PRO A 315 -33.49 56.19 -16.77
C PRO A 315 -32.67 55.80 -18.02
N THR A 316 -33.23 54.92 -18.85
CA THR A 316 -32.69 54.52 -20.15
C THR A 316 -33.69 54.89 -21.24
N GLU A 317 -33.27 55.62 -22.28
CA GLU A 317 -34.14 56.09 -23.38
C GLU A 317 -34.52 54.99 -24.39
N GLY A 318 -34.84 53.79 -23.90
CA GLY A 318 -35.11 52.60 -24.72
C GLY A 318 -33.87 51.98 -25.39
N SER A 319 -32.69 52.57 -25.23
CA SER A 319 -31.41 52.01 -25.68
C SER A 319 -31.05 50.73 -24.92
N SER A 320 -30.34 49.84 -25.60
CA SER A 320 -29.62 48.73 -24.96
C SER A 320 -28.24 49.22 -24.50
N GLU A 321 -27.90 48.96 -23.24
CA GLU A 321 -26.62 49.34 -22.65
C GLU A 321 -25.70 48.13 -22.49
N GLU A 322 -24.39 48.31 -22.63
CA GLU A 322 -23.43 47.20 -22.46
C GLU A 322 -23.07 46.97 -20.99
N ALA A 323 -23.12 45.71 -20.56
CA ALA A 323 -22.52 45.20 -19.33
C ALA A 323 -21.29 44.35 -19.68
N LEU A 324 -20.26 44.41 -18.85
CA LEU A 324 -18.90 43.97 -19.13
C LEU A 324 -18.38 43.12 -17.95
N ALA A 325 -17.60 42.09 -18.25
CA ALA A 325 -16.79 41.38 -17.28
C ALA A 325 -15.32 41.53 -17.65
N THR A 326 -14.53 42.01 -16.70
CA THR A 326 -13.12 42.38 -16.87
C THR A 326 -12.31 41.75 -15.73
N LEU A 327 -11.05 41.38 -15.97
CA LEU A 327 -10.10 41.09 -14.90
C LEU A 327 -9.22 42.30 -14.64
N LYS A 328 -9.04 42.64 -13.37
CA LYS A 328 -8.02 43.58 -12.91
C LYS A 328 -6.84 42.79 -12.37
N LEU A 329 -5.67 43.00 -12.97
CA LEU A 329 -4.42 42.29 -12.70
C LEU A 329 -3.41 43.28 -12.09
N GLU A 330 -2.96 43.03 -10.86
CA GLU A 330 -1.99 43.89 -10.16
C GLU A 330 -0.64 43.17 -10.00
N HIS A 331 0.46 43.87 -10.33
CA HIS A 331 1.82 43.37 -10.15
C HIS A 331 2.68 44.42 -9.42
N THR A 332 3.46 43.96 -8.44
CA THR A 332 4.28 44.77 -7.53
C THR A 332 5.27 45.64 -8.31
N GLY A 333 5.14 46.97 -8.15
CA GLY A 333 5.99 47.96 -8.83
C GLY A 333 5.48 48.44 -10.19
N SER A 334 4.28 48.02 -10.62
CA SER A 334 3.63 48.49 -11.85
C SER A 334 2.17 48.90 -11.62
N GLY A 335 1.58 49.65 -12.56
CA GLY A 335 0.15 49.99 -12.53
C GLY A 335 -0.73 48.79 -12.86
N ALA A 336 -1.99 48.81 -12.38
CA ALA A 336 -2.96 47.75 -12.66
C ALA A 336 -3.26 47.63 -14.17
N ASN A 337 -3.29 46.40 -14.66
CA ASN A 337 -3.67 46.05 -16.03
C ASN A 337 -5.10 45.49 -16.07
N TYR A 338 -5.83 45.72 -17.16
CA TYR A 338 -7.24 45.35 -17.29
C TYR A 338 -7.46 44.49 -18.54
N MET A 339 -8.07 43.32 -18.37
CA MET A 339 -8.31 42.33 -19.43
C MET A 339 -9.80 42.06 -19.56
N LEU A 340 -10.42 42.47 -20.68
CA LEU A 340 -11.82 42.18 -20.95
C LEU A 340 -12.04 40.67 -21.14
N VAL A 341 -12.97 40.08 -20.38
CA VAL A 341 -13.32 38.65 -20.42
C VAL A 341 -14.54 38.39 -21.30
N GLY A 342 -15.57 39.24 -21.20
CA GLY A 342 -16.83 39.08 -21.92
C GLY A 342 -17.73 40.31 -21.82
N LYS A 343 -18.73 40.41 -22.71
CA LYS A 343 -19.68 41.53 -22.71
C LYS A 343 -21.06 41.13 -23.23
N THR A 344 -22.10 41.83 -22.81
CA THR A 344 -23.49 41.62 -23.28
C THR A 344 -24.29 42.92 -23.30
N SER A 345 -25.23 43.05 -24.24
CA SER A 345 -26.11 44.21 -24.33
C SER A 345 -27.42 43.94 -23.62
N THR A 346 -27.76 44.78 -22.65
CA THR A 346 -28.90 44.60 -21.75
C THR A 346 -29.93 45.72 -21.97
N SER A 347 -31.22 45.41 -21.81
CA SER A 347 -32.30 46.38 -21.86
C SER A 347 -33.09 46.36 -20.56
N LYS A 348 -33.69 47.51 -20.20
CA LYS A 348 -34.41 47.70 -18.93
C LYS A 348 -35.48 46.62 -18.72
N GLY A 349 -35.42 45.94 -17.58
CA GLY A 349 -36.36 44.88 -17.23
C GLY A 349 -36.10 43.51 -17.89
N LYS A 350 -34.92 43.28 -18.48
CA LYS A 350 -34.48 41.95 -18.94
C LYS A 350 -33.17 41.53 -18.31
N TRP A 351 -33.10 40.28 -17.88
CA TRP A 351 -31.85 39.59 -17.55
C TRP A 351 -31.23 39.04 -18.84
N ASN A 352 -29.93 39.27 -19.04
CA ASN A 352 -29.17 38.77 -20.17
C ASN A 352 -27.93 38.04 -19.65
N LYS A 353 -27.54 36.97 -20.34
CA LYS A 353 -26.33 36.22 -20.02
C LYS A 353 -25.13 36.96 -20.60
N LEU A 354 -24.14 37.22 -19.75
CA LEU A 354 -22.79 37.63 -20.12
C LEU A 354 -21.93 36.37 -20.05
N GLU A 355 -21.19 36.07 -21.09
CA GLU A 355 -20.26 34.92 -21.12
C GLU A 355 -18.91 35.33 -21.68
N GLY A 356 -17.85 34.64 -21.23
CA GLY A 356 -16.47 34.88 -21.64
C GLY A 356 -15.51 33.84 -21.07
N THR A 357 -14.24 33.92 -21.47
CA THR A 357 -13.19 33.01 -20.98
C THR A 357 -11.88 33.77 -20.79
N PHE A 358 -11.09 33.39 -19.78
CA PHE A 358 -9.75 33.94 -19.58
C PHE A 358 -8.73 32.85 -19.21
N SER A 359 -7.46 33.09 -19.50
CA SER A 359 -6.35 32.25 -19.07
C SER A 359 -5.16 33.13 -18.72
N LEU A 360 -4.50 32.86 -17.59
CA LEU A 360 -3.32 33.60 -17.15
C LEU A 360 -2.06 32.78 -17.48
N SER A 361 -1.04 33.39 -18.09
CA SER A 361 0.23 32.70 -18.40
C SER A 361 1.20 32.68 -17.22
N THR A 362 1.10 33.68 -16.34
CA THR A 362 1.77 33.81 -15.04
C THR A 362 0.75 34.41 -14.07
N ILE A 363 0.86 34.12 -12.77
CA ILE A 363 -0.08 34.68 -11.80
C ILE A 363 0.37 36.11 -11.39
N PRO A 364 -0.48 37.13 -11.49
CA PRO A 364 -0.26 38.43 -10.87
C PRO A 364 -0.31 38.33 -9.34
N ASP A 365 0.20 39.35 -8.64
CA ASP A 365 0.15 39.40 -7.18
C ASP A 365 -1.29 39.49 -6.66
N ARG A 366 -2.19 40.12 -7.43
CA ARG A 366 -3.64 40.08 -7.23
C ARG A 366 -4.43 40.01 -8.52
N VAL A 367 -5.52 39.25 -8.51
CA VAL A 367 -6.48 39.07 -9.61
C VAL A 367 -7.89 39.28 -9.07
N PHE A 368 -8.63 40.22 -9.64
CA PHE A 368 -10.04 40.44 -9.34
C PHE A 368 -10.90 40.18 -10.57
N LEU A 369 -12.05 39.51 -10.40
CA LEU A 369 -13.14 39.59 -11.37
C LEU A 369 -13.94 40.86 -11.10
N TYR A 370 -14.21 41.60 -12.17
CA TYR A 370 -14.78 42.94 -12.15
C TYR A 370 -16.00 42.99 -13.09
N LEU A 371 -17.19 43.33 -12.58
CA LEU A 371 -18.42 43.48 -13.37
C LEU A 371 -18.81 44.96 -13.48
N GLU A 372 -18.79 45.49 -14.70
CA GLU A 372 -18.89 46.93 -15.01
C GLU A 372 -19.83 47.23 -16.21
N GLY A 373 -19.99 48.51 -16.57
CA GLY A 373 -21.14 48.98 -17.33
C GLY A 373 -22.43 48.92 -16.49
N PRO A 374 -23.59 49.43 -16.96
CA PRO A 374 -23.87 50.25 -18.15
C PRO A 374 -23.37 51.71 -18.06
N SER A 375 -23.91 52.63 -18.86
CA SER A 375 -23.66 54.08 -18.78
C SER A 375 -23.88 54.67 -17.37
N PRO A 376 -23.24 55.82 -17.04
CA PRO A 376 -23.46 56.51 -15.78
C PRO A 376 -24.94 56.85 -15.54
N GLY A 377 -25.37 56.81 -14.28
CA GLY A 377 -26.77 57.01 -13.87
C GLY A 377 -27.69 55.81 -14.11
N VAL A 378 -27.22 54.75 -14.77
CA VAL A 378 -27.96 53.49 -14.94
C VAL A 378 -27.39 52.42 -13.99
N ASN A 379 -28.28 51.78 -13.24
CA ASN A 379 -27.93 50.76 -12.26
C ASN A 379 -27.65 49.43 -12.96
N LEU A 380 -26.56 48.76 -12.60
CA LEU A 380 -26.28 47.37 -12.98
C LEU A 380 -26.97 46.44 -11.98
N LEU A 381 -27.65 45.42 -12.49
CA LEU A 381 -28.23 44.34 -11.68
C LEU A 381 -27.43 43.07 -11.95
N ILE A 382 -27.12 42.28 -10.92
CA ILE A 382 -26.35 41.03 -11.06
C ILE A 382 -27.09 39.94 -10.26
N LYS A 383 -27.64 38.94 -10.95
CA LYS A 383 -28.42 37.85 -10.33
C LYS A 383 -27.52 36.68 -9.91
N SER A 384 -26.58 36.30 -10.76
CA SER A 384 -25.61 35.26 -10.43
C SER A 384 -24.33 35.42 -11.22
N VAL A 385 -23.21 34.96 -10.68
CA VAL A 385 -21.90 34.94 -11.37
C VAL A 385 -21.24 33.58 -11.20
N VAL A 386 -20.85 32.94 -12.28
CA VAL A 386 -20.27 31.60 -12.30
C VAL A 386 -18.90 31.66 -12.95
N ILE A 387 -17.86 31.27 -12.22
CA ILE A 387 -16.54 30.96 -12.77
C ILE A 387 -16.34 29.46 -12.66
N CYS A 388 -16.10 28.80 -13.79
CA CYS A 388 -15.85 27.37 -13.87
C CYS A 388 -14.48 27.08 -14.50
N ASN A 389 -13.78 26.08 -13.95
CA ASN A 389 -12.77 25.33 -14.69
C ASN A 389 -13.47 24.54 -15.82
N PRO A 390 -12.81 24.17 -16.94
CA PRO A 390 -13.30 23.22 -17.95
C PRO A 390 -14.03 21.97 -17.44
N ASP A 391 -13.72 21.48 -16.24
CA ASP A 391 -14.44 20.35 -15.59
C ASP A 391 -15.91 20.67 -15.21
N CYS A 392 -16.35 21.92 -15.28
CA CYS A 392 -17.59 22.40 -14.66
C CYS A 392 -18.61 23.05 -15.64
N SER A 393 -18.68 22.64 -16.91
CA SER A 393 -19.73 23.15 -17.81
C SER A 393 -20.23 22.19 -18.92
N LYS A 394 -21.24 21.35 -18.61
CA LYS A 394 -22.20 20.80 -19.61
C LYS A 394 -23.61 20.58 -19.04
N PRO A 395 -24.56 21.51 -19.23
CA PRO A 395 -25.98 21.17 -19.33
C PRO A 395 -26.24 20.43 -20.66
N LYS A 396 -27.15 19.45 -20.67
CA LYS A 396 -27.61 18.79 -21.90
C LYS A 396 -28.81 19.53 -22.50
N ASP A 397 -29.00 19.30 -23.80
CA ASP A 397 -30.14 19.67 -24.64
C ASP A 397 -30.25 21.18 -24.99
N SER A 398 -30.34 21.60 -26.25
CA SER A 398 -30.35 20.84 -27.51
C SER A 398 -29.93 21.72 -28.70
N PHE A 399 -29.01 21.26 -29.55
CA PHE A 399 -29.01 21.44 -31.01
C PHE A 399 -27.87 20.58 -31.63
N CYS A 400 -28.03 20.13 -32.88
CA CYS A 400 -27.15 19.16 -33.53
C CYS A 400 -25.67 19.60 -33.64
N GLY A 401 -24.72 18.77 -33.20
CA GLY A 401 -23.30 19.00 -33.52
C GLY A 401 -22.24 18.24 -32.71
N SER A 402 -22.09 16.92 -32.94
CA SER A 402 -20.95 16.06 -32.51
C SER A 402 -20.70 15.85 -31.00
N ALA A 403 -20.13 14.69 -30.66
CA ALA A 403 -19.90 14.20 -29.30
C ALA A 403 -18.42 13.85 -29.05
N ALA A 404 -18.06 13.68 -27.78
CA ALA A 404 -16.79 13.20 -27.22
C ALA A 404 -15.54 14.10 -27.42
N LYS A 405 -14.70 14.20 -26.37
CA LYS A 405 -13.32 14.72 -26.45
C LYS A 405 -12.31 14.13 -25.45
N ASP A 406 -12.74 13.40 -24.42
CA ASP A 406 -11.83 12.69 -23.48
C ASP A 406 -11.45 11.28 -23.95
N ASP A 407 -11.84 10.92 -25.18
CA ASP A 407 -11.60 9.59 -25.78
C ASP A 407 -10.92 9.70 -27.17
N GLU A 408 -10.44 10.91 -27.52
CA GLU A 408 -9.73 11.17 -28.78
C GLU A 408 -8.36 10.46 -28.77
N ASN A 409 -8.16 9.58 -29.76
CA ASN A 409 -6.87 8.94 -30.00
C ASN A 409 -5.85 9.98 -30.43
N LEU A 410 -4.77 10.11 -29.67
CA LEU A 410 -3.70 11.06 -29.91
C LEU A 410 -2.85 10.72 -31.14
N ILE A 411 -2.95 9.50 -31.69
CA ILE A 411 -2.28 9.08 -32.93
C ILE A 411 -3.13 9.46 -34.14
N VAL A 412 -2.49 10.14 -35.10
CA VAL A 412 -3.11 10.58 -36.36
C VAL A 412 -3.01 9.42 -37.35
N ASN A 413 -4.08 9.22 -38.13
CA ASN A 413 -4.22 8.12 -39.09
C ASN A 413 -3.94 6.73 -38.45
N PRO A 414 -4.65 6.35 -37.37
CA PRO A 414 -4.32 5.19 -36.55
C PRO A 414 -4.57 3.83 -37.23
N ASN A 415 -5.42 3.80 -38.25
CA ASN A 415 -5.79 2.59 -39.01
C ASN A 415 -5.28 2.62 -40.45
N PHE A 416 -4.40 3.58 -40.78
CA PHE A 416 -3.76 3.73 -42.11
C PHE A 416 -4.73 3.96 -43.30
N GLU A 417 -5.99 4.30 -43.04
CA GLU A 417 -7.02 4.57 -44.07
C GLU A 417 -6.67 5.79 -44.95
N ASP A 418 -5.87 6.74 -44.44
CA ASP A 418 -5.29 7.86 -45.20
C ASP A 418 -3.86 7.52 -45.70
N GLY A 419 -3.67 6.27 -46.12
CA GLY A 419 -2.38 5.74 -46.54
C GLY A 419 -1.31 5.86 -45.44
N SER A 420 -0.08 6.19 -45.83
CA SER A 420 1.04 6.36 -44.88
C SER A 420 1.13 7.77 -44.28
N ASN A 421 0.11 8.63 -44.43
CA ASN A 421 0.17 10.00 -43.94
C ASN A 421 0.40 10.03 -42.41
N ASN A 422 1.30 10.91 -41.96
CA ASN A 422 1.77 11.05 -40.58
C ASN A 422 2.58 9.86 -40.01
N TRP A 423 2.83 8.82 -40.82
CA TRP A 423 3.70 7.70 -40.45
C TRP A 423 5.01 7.73 -41.24
N SER A 424 6.08 7.21 -40.65
CA SER A 424 7.36 7.04 -41.33
C SER A 424 8.03 5.72 -40.95
N GLY A 425 8.93 5.24 -41.81
CA GLY A 425 9.79 4.11 -41.50
C GLY A 425 11.01 4.56 -40.70
N ARG A 426 11.29 3.91 -39.58
CA ARG A 426 12.53 4.03 -38.81
C ARG A 426 13.53 3.03 -39.38
N GLY A 427 14.50 3.52 -40.16
CA GLY A 427 15.50 2.68 -40.84
C GLY A 427 14.99 1.75 -41.96
N CYS A 428 13.69 1.75 -42.26
CA CYS A 428 13.09 0.87 -43.26
C CYS A 428 12.08 1.62 -44.15
N LYS A 429 11.49 0.91 -45.12
CA LYS A 429 10.37 1.44 -45.92
C LYS A 429 9.05 1.11 -45.23
N ILE A 430 8.03 1.94 -45.43
CA ILE A 430 6.65 1.62 -45.09
C ILE A 430 5.77 1.64 -46.33
N ALA A 431 4.80 0.74 -46.38
CA ALA A 431 3.76 0.68 -47.40
C ALA A 431 2.41 0.36 -46.74
N VAL A 432 1.31 0.75 -47.36
CA VAL A 432 -0.05 0.43 -46.89
C VAL A 432 -0.69 -0.53 -47.91
N GLN A 433 -1.26 -1.62 -47.43
CA GLN A 433 -1.75 -2.74 -48.25
C GLN A 433 -3.13 -3.19 -47.75
N ASN A 434 -3.99 -3.62 -48.68
CA ASN A 434 -5.27 -4.26 -48.37
C ASN A 434 -5.17 -5.80 -48.27
N SER A 435 -4.05 -6.37 -48.74
CA SER A 435 -3.74 -7.79 -48.63
C SER A 435 -2.23 -8.02 -48.82
N ALA A 436 -1.70 -9.09 -48.23
CA ALA A 436 -0.33 -9.57 -48.44
C ALA A 436 -0.30 -11.11 -48.52
N ALA A 437 0.85 -11.66 -48.90
CA ALA A 437 1.08 -13.10 -49.03
C ALA A 437 0.04 -13.81 -49.91
N ASP A 438 -0.16 -13.31 -51.14
CA ASP A 438 -1.14 -13.79 -52.12
C ASP A 438 -2.58 -13.88 -51.56
N GLY A 439 -2.96 -12.90 -50.73
CA GLY A 439 -4.28 -12.82 -50.10
C GLY A 439 -4.44 -13.60 -48.80
N LYS A 440 -3.41 -14.30 -48.32
CA LYS A 440 -3.45 -15.04 -47.04
C LYS A 440 -3.41 -14.13 -45.81
N ILE A 441 -2.97 -12.88 -45.97
CA ILE A 441 -2.98 -11.86 -44.91
C ILE A 441 -3.91 -10.74 -45.34
N VAL A 442 -4.94 -10.52 -44.55
CA VAL A 442 -5.92 -9.44 -44.68
C VAL A 442 -5.97 -8.61 -43.39
N PRO A 443 -6.43 -7.34 -43.44
CA PRO A 443 -6.65 -6.52 -42.24
C PRO A 443 -7.51 -7.25 -41.20
N GLN A 444 -7.20 -7.10 -39.91
CA GLN A 444 -8.11 -7.57 -38.84
C GLN A 444 -9.33 -6.64 -38.71
N SER A 445 -9.13 -5.35 -38.96
CA SER A 445 -10.14 -4.29 -38.96
C SER A 445 -9.79 -3.23 -40.03
N GLY A 446 -10.76 -2.42 -40.44
CA GLY A 446 -10.57 -1.46 -41.52
C GLY A 446 -10.40 -2.12 -42.91
N LYS A 447 -9.89 -1.35 -43.87
CA LYS A 447 -9.67 -1.76 -45.27
C LYS A 447 -8.21 -2.11 -45.57
N VAL A 448 -7.29 -1.66 -44.73
CA VAL A 448 -5.85 -1.71 -44.97
C VAL A 448 -5.03 -1.97 -43.69
N PHE A 449 -3.75 -2.26 -43.86
CA PHE A 449 -2.75 -2.30 -42.79
C PHE A 449 -1.42 -1.75 -43.32
N ALA A 450 -0.57 -1.22 -42.43
CA ALA A 450 0.79 -0.82 -42.75
C ALA A 450 1.76 -2.01 -42.68
N VAL A 451 2.81 -1.96 -43.51
CA VAL A 451 3.90 -2.93 -43.56
C VAL A 451 5.23 -2.19 -43.51
N ALA A 452 6.01 -2.42 -42.46
CA ALA A 452 7.40 -1.98 -42.34
C ALA A 452 8.32 -3.05 -42.93
N THR A 453 8.91 -2.75 -44.10
CA THR A 453 9.65 -3.71 -44.94
C THR A 453 11.05 -3.23 -45.31
N GLY A 454 11.93 -4.16 -45.70
CA GLY A 454 13.35 -3.89 -45.91
C GLY A 454 14.11 -3.59 -44.61
N ARG A 455 13.68 -4.21 -43.51
CA ARG A 455 14.27 -4.06 -42.17
C ARG A 455 15.62 -4.79 -42.12
N THR A 456 16.73 -4.06 -41.89
CA THR A 456 18.09 -4.64 -41.82
C THR A 456 18.65 -4.74 -40.40
N GLN A 457 18.03 -4.08 -39.42
CA GLN A 457 18.34 -4.22 -37.98
C GLN A 457 17.03 -4.39 -37.20
N ASN A 458 17.10 -4.97 -36.00
CA ASN A 458 15.93 -5.29 -35.17
C ASN A 458 15.15 -4.05 -34.70
N TRP A 459 15.84 -2.93 -34.46
CA TRP A 459 15.22 -1.64 -34.10
C TRP A 459 14.53 -0.91 -35.27
N HIS A 460 14.65 -1.43 -36.50
CA HIS A 460 13.93 -0.86 -37.64
C HIS A 460 12.42 -1.16 -37.51
N GLY A 461 11.58 -0.26 -38.00
CA GLY A 461 10.12 -0.44 -37.97
C GLY A 461 9.34 0.82 -38.33
N ILE A 462 8.15 1.01 -37.75
CA ILE A 462 7.23 2.10 -38.09
C ILE A 462 7.07 3.07 -36.91
N GLN A 463 7.09 4.38 -37.18
CA GLN A 463 7.12 5.43 -36.17
C GLN A 463 6.21 6.62 -36.48
N GLN A 464 5.75 7.31 -35.43
CA GLN A 464 5.06 8.60 -35.50
C GLN A 464 5.57 9.55 -34.40
N GLU A 465 5.81 10.81 -34.76
CA GLU A 465 6.23 11.86 -33.82
C GLU A 465 5.04 12.44 -33.06
N ILE A 466 5.00 12.27 -31.74
CA ILE A 466 3.88 12.70 -30.87
C ILE A 466 4.21 13.94 -30.01
N THR A 467 5.29 14.65 -30.34
CA THR A 467 5.67 15.93 -29.71
C THR A 467 4.46 16.88 -29.62
N GLY A 468 4.20 17.44 -28.43
CA GLY A 468 3.09 18.36 -28.18
C GLY A 468 1.69 17.74 -28.10
N ARG A 469 1.54 16.43 -28.34
CA ARG A 469 0.26 15.69 -28.18
C ARG A 469 0.14 14.94 -26.86
N VAL A 470 1.22 14.83 -26.10
CA VAL A 470 1.28 14.21 -24.77
C VAL A 470 1.82 15.20 -23.74
N GLN A 471 1.35 15.08 -22.51
CA GLN A 471 1.66 15.97 -21.39
C GLN A 471 2.59 15.28 -20.38
N ARG A 472 3.30 16.07 -19.57
CA ARG A 472 4.07 15.54 -18.44
C ARG A 472 3.17 15.07 -17.31
N LYS A 473 3.64 14.11 -16.49
CA LYS A 473 2.98 13.58 -15.29
C LYS A 473 1.58 12.98 -15.51
N LEU A 474 1.27 12.59 -16.74
CA LEU A 474 -0.02 12.02 -17.12
C LEU A 474 0.23 10.66 -17.77
N ALA A 475 -0.50 9.64 -17.33
CA ALA A 475 -0.31 8.28 -17.83
C ALA A 475 -0.99 8.12 -19.19
N TYR A 476 -0.31 7.43 -20.12
CA TYR A 476 -0.78 7.15 -21.46
C TYR A 476 -0.75 5.67 -21.74
N GLU A 477 -1.79 5.16 -22.39
CA GLU A 477 -1.86 3.79 -22.88
C GLU A 477 -1.63 3.75 -24.39
N VAL A 478 -0.71 2.87 -24.81
CA VAL A 478 -0.51 2.47 -26.20
C VAL A 478 -1.17 1.12 -26.41
N THR A 479 -1.95 0.99 -27.48
CA THR A 479 -2.40 -0.30 -28.01
C THR A 479 -2.09 -0.38 -29.50
N ALA A 480 -1.54 -1.50 -29.97
CA ALA A 480 -1.24 -1.74 -31.38
C ALA A 480 -1.58 -3.18 -31.78
N VAL A 481 -2.25 -3.35 -32.92
CA VAL A 481 -2.57 -4.67 -33.48
C VAL A 481 -1.52 -5.02 -34.52
N VAL A 482 -0.68 -6.01 -34.21
CA VAL A 482 0.54 -6.34 -34.96
C VAL A 482 0.57 -7.79 -35.45
N ARG A 483 1.32 -8.04 -36.52
CA ARG A 483 1.63 -9.36 -37.08
C ARG A 483 3.03 -9.30 -37.70
N ILE A 484 3.70 -10.43 -37.84
CA ILE A 484 4.98 -10.52 -38.56
C ILE A 484 4.82 -11.34 -39.84
N TYR A 485 5.72 -11.16 -40.82
CA TYR A 485 5.74 -11.98 -42.02
C TYR A 485 7.15 -12.06 -42.65
N GLY A 486 7.42 -13.14 -43.37
CA GLY A 486 8.65 -13.32 -44.15
C GLY A 486 9.81 -14.00 -43.41
N ASN A 487 10.90 -14.22 -44.15
CA ASN A 487 12.16 -14.80 -43.69
C ASN A 487 12.08 -16.13 -42.90
N ASN A 488 11.03 -16.94 -43.14
CA ASN A 488 10.73 -18.19 -42.40
C ASN A 488 10.61 -18.02 -40.87
N VAL A 489 10.34 -16.81 -40.37
CA VAL A 489 10.18 -16.53 -38.94
C VAL A 489 8.71 -16.70 -38.55
N THR A 490 8.40 -17.78 -37.83
CA THR A 490 7.03 -18.08 -37.37
C THR A 490 6.63 -17.29 -36.11
N SER A 491 7.61 -16.85 -35.31
CA SER A 491 7.38 -16.05 -34.12
C SER A 491 8.60 -15.19 -33.78
N ALA A 492 8.36 -13.96 -33.32
CA ALA A 492 9.40 -13.00 -32.91
C ALA A 492 8.86 -11.94 -31.95
N ASP A 493 9.73 -11.36 -31.13
CA ASP A 493 9.41 -10.22 -30.29
C ASP A 493 9.00 -9.00 -31.13
N VAL A 494 7.93 -8.31 -30.70
CA VAL A 494 7.54 -6.98 -31.16
C VAL A 494 7.40 -6.08 -29.95
N ARG A 495 8.00 -4.89 -30.04
CA ARG A 495 8.09 -3.89 -28.96
C ARG A 495 7.47 -2.58 -29.39
N ALA A 496 6.84 -1.90 -28.45
CA ALA A 496 6.53 -0.47 -28.54
C ALA A 496 7.53 0.29 -27.68
N THR A 497 8.17 1.29 -28.27
CA THR A 497 9.23 2.06 -27.63
C THR A 497 9.00 3.54 -27.87
N LEU A 498 9.24 4.35 -26.83
CA LEU A 498 9.25 5.79 -26.89
C LEU A 498 10.70 6.28 -26.98
N TRP A 499 11.03 7.00 -28.05
CA TRP A 499 12.26 7.77 -28.12
C TRP A 499 11.97 9.22 -27.72
N VAL A 500 12.68 9.68 -26.69
CA VAL A 500 12.49 10.98 -26.05
C VAL A 500 13.80 11.75 -26.13
N LYS A 501 13.76 13.00 -26.60
CA LYS A 501 14.92 13.90 -26.60
C LYS A 501 14.69 15.07 -25.67
N ASN A 502 15.48 15.16 -24.60
CA ASN A 502 15.36 16.15 -23.55
C ASN A 502 16.00 17.51 -23.92
N PRO A 503 15.70 18.59 -23.18
CA PRO A 503 16.25 19.93 -23.44
C PRO A 503 17.78 20.01 -23.40
N ASP A 504 18.42 19.15 -22.62
CA ASP A 504 19.88 18.97 -22.51
C ASP A 504 20.49 18.13 -23.65
N ASN A 505 19.70 17.81 -24.68
CA ASN A 505 20.01 16.91 -25.79
C ASN A 505 20.25 15.43 -25.43
N ARG A 506 20.04 14.99 -24.17
CA ARG A 506 20.05 13.55 -23.86
C ARG A 506 18.89 12.86 -24.57
N GLU A 507 19.18 11.68 -25.11
CA GLU A 507 18.17 10.78 -25.68
C GLU A 507 17.87 9.67 -24.69
N GLN A 508 16.57 9.38 -24.51
CA GLN A 508 16.06 8.30 -23.67
C GLN A 508 15.19 7.38 -24.51
N TYR A 509 15.27 6.08 -24.24
CA TYR A 509 14.50 5.03 -24.91
C TYR A 509 13.68 4.30 -23.85
N ILE A 510 12.37 4.53 -23.83
CA ILE A 510 11.45 3.99 -22.82
C ILE A 510 10.65 2.86 -23.47
N GLY A 511 10.86 1.62 -23.02
CA GLY A 511 10.03 0.49 -23.43
C GLY A 511 8.62 0.65 -22.87
N ILE A 512 7.60 0.57 -23.74
CA ILE A 512 6.19 0.71 -23.38
C ILE A 512 5.54 -0.68 -23.25
N ALA A 513 5.86 -1.59 -24.17
CA ALA A 513 5.32 -2.94 -24.20
C ALA A 513 6.22 -3.88 -25.02
N ASN A 514 6.20 -5.18 -24.70
CA ASN A 514 6.85 -6.25 -25.47
C ASN A 514 5.92 -7.47 -25.53
N LEU A 515 5.76 -8.09 -26.71
CA LEU A 515 5.11 -9.40 -26.84
C LEU A 515 5.75 -10.26 -27.91
N GLN A 516 5.45 -11.56 -27.88
CA GLN A 516 5.84 -12.49 -28.93
C GLN A 516 4.77 -12.53 -30.04
N ALA A 517 5.03 -11.85 -31.17
CA ALA A 517 4.15 -11.87 -32.33
C ALA A 517 4.31 -13.18 -33.13
N LYS A 518 3.31 -13.49 -33.96
CA LYS A 518 3.27 -14.70 -34.80
C LYS A 518 2.99 -14.37 -36.25
N ASP A 519 3.45 -15.22 -37.15
CA ASP A 519 3.19 -15.14 -38.59
C ASP A 519 1.75 -15.48 -38.98
N SER A 520 1.09 -16.28 -38.15
CA SER A 520 -0.17 -16.98 -38.42
C SER A 520 -1.41 -16.19 -37.99
N LYS A 521 -1.29 -15.25 -37.06
CA LYS A 521 -2.40 -14.42 -36.57
C LYS A 521 -1.94 -13.04 -36.15
N TRP A 522 -2.87 -12.08 -36.22
CA TRP A 522 -2.75 -10.79 -35.56
C TRP A 522 -2.79 -10.94 -34.04
N VAL A 523 -2.07 -10.08 -33.32
CA VAL A 523 -2.01 -10.02 -31.85
C VAL A 523 -2.02 -8.56 -31.38
N GLN A 524 -2.59 -8.31 -30.20
CA GLN A 524 -2.64 -6.98 -29.59
C GLN A 524 -1.46 -6.80 -28.63
N LEU A 525 -0.64 -5.79 -28.91
CA LEU A 525 0.38 -5.23 -28.03
C LEU A 525 -0.24 -4.08 -27.24
N GLN A 526 -0.09 -4.06 -25.92
CA GLN A 526 -0.63 -3.02 -25.05
C GLN A 526 0.36 -2.72 -23.92
N GLY A 527 0.45 -1.45 -23.51
CA GLY A 527 1.27 -1.03 -22.38
C GLY A 527 1.11 0.46 -22.07
N LYS A 528 1.66 0.88 -20.93
CA LYS A 528 1.55 2.25 -20.43
C LYS A 528 2.90 2.97 -20.42
N PHE A 529 2.90 4.29 -20.54
CA PHE A 529 4.04 5.15 -20.23
C PHE A 529 3.59 6.47 -19.60
N LEU A 530 4.55 7.18 -19.00
CA LEU A 530 4.37 8.54 -18.50
C LEU A 530 5.65 9.32 -18.79
N LEU A 531 5.52 10.63 -18.98
CA LEU A 531 6.65 11.54 -19.21
C LEU A 531 6.89 12.39 -17.96
N ASN A 532 8.08 12.28 -17.37
CA ASN A 532 8.41 13.04 -16.16
C ASN A 532 8.73 14.52 -16.50
N GLY A 533 9.64 14.72 -17.46
CA GLY A 533 10.08 16.04 -17.92
C GLY A 533 9.29 16.60 -19.10
N SER A 534 9.75 17.75 -19.59
CA SER A 534 9.24 18.43 -20.81
C SER A 534 10.24 18.26 -21.96
N PRO A 535 10.20 17.16 -22.73
CA PRO A 535 11.16 16.90 -23.80
C PRO A 535 10.93 17.77 -25.04
N ASN A 536 12.00 18.06 -25.77
CA ASN A 536 11.98 18.80 -27.03
C ASN A 536 11.35 18.00 -28.18
N LYS A 537 11.43 16.66 -28.13
CA LYS A 537 10.94 15.77 -29.20
C LYS A 537 10.56 14.40 -28.64
N ILE A 538 9.46 13.84 -29.14
CA ILE A 538 8.93 12.55 -28.70
C ILE A 538 8.48 11.76 -29.93
N VAL A 539 9.00 10.54 -30.11
CA VAL A 539 8.61 9.63 -31.20
C VAL A 539 8.24 8.29 -30.60
N VAL A 540 7.02 7.82 -30.87
CA VAL A 540 6.62 6.44 -30.56
C VAL A 540 6.81 5.57 -31.80
N TYR A 541 7.35 4.37 -31.61
CA TYR A 541 7.62 3.45 -32.71
C TYR A 541 7.49 1.98 -32.31
N LEU A 542 7.26 1.13 -33.31
CA LEU A 542 7.25 -0.31 -33.16
C LEU A 542 8.52 -0.92 -33.77
N GLU A 543 9.12 -1.88 -33.07
CA GLU A 543 10.36 -2.56 -33.44
C GLU A 543 10.36 -4.03 -33.00
N GLY A 544 11.48 -4.76 -33.17
CA GLY A 544 11.69 -6.06 -32.52
C GLY A 544 12.09 -7.21 -33.46
N PRO A 545 11.31 -7.56 -34.50
CA PRO A 545 11.53 -8.81 -35.24
C PRO A 545 12.89 -8.85 -35.96
N PRO A 546 13.47 -10.04 -36.21
CA PRO A 546 14.77 -10.17 -36.86
C PRO A 546 14.87 -9.44 -38.21
N PRO A 547 16.07 -9.01 -38.63
CA PRO A 547 16.32 -8.50 -39.98
C PRO A 547 15.72 -9.41 -41.07
N GLY A 548 15.20 -8.79 -42.13
CA GLY A 548 14.49 -9.48 -43.22
C GLY A 548 13.04 -9.88 -42.91
N THR A 549 12.59 -9.79 -41.65
CA THR A 549 11.18 -10.03 -41.28
C THR A 549 10.40 -8.72 -41.38
N ASP A 550 9.28 -8.72 -42.10
CA ASP A 550 8.37 -7.58 -42.18
C ASP A 550 7.53 -7.48 -40.90
N LEU A 551 7.28 -6.24 -40.46
CA LEU A 551 6.39 -5.93 -39.33
C LEU A 551 5.12 -5.28 -39.86
N LEU A 552 3.98 -5.94 -39.64
CA LEU A 552 2.66 -5.53 -40.11
C LEU A 552 1.89 -4.93 -38.93
N VAL A 553 1.18 -3.83 -39.18
CA VAL A 553 0.40 -3.09 -38.17
C VAL A 553 -0.97 -2.77 -38.75
N ASN A 554 -2.03 -3.30 -38.15
CA ASN A 554 -3.41 -3.03 -38.58
C ASN A 554 -3.97 -1.76 -37.94
N SER A 555 -3.69 -1.54 -36.67
CA SER A 555 -4.06 -0.32 -35.96
C SER A 555 -3.02 0.05 -34.90
N PHE A 556 -2.93 1.34 -34.58
CA PHE A 556 -2.13 1.88 -33.49
C PHE A 556 -2.89 3.02 -32.81
N THR A 557 -3.12 2.92 -31.51
CA THR A 557 -3.84 3.91 -30.71
C THR A 557 -3.02 4.35 -29.50
N LEU A 558 -3.08 5.64 -29.19
CA LEU A 558 -2.52 6.26 -28.01
C LEU A 558 -3.63 7.07 -27.33
N LYS A 559 -3.94 6.77 -26.07
CA LYS A 559 -4.95 7.48 -25.28
C LYS A 559 -4.40 7.80 -23.90
N HIS A 560 -5.06 8.71 -23.19
CA HIS A 560 -4.85 8.83 -21.75
C HIS A 560 -5.20 7.48 -21.09
N ALA A 561 -4.34 6.99 -20.21
CA ALA A 561 -4.61 5.77 -19.48
C ALA A 561 -5.77 6.02 -18.51
N THR A 562 -6.82 5.22 -18.57
CA THR A 562 -7.94 5.36 -17.65
C THR A 562 -7.47 5.08 -16.22
N LYS A 563 -7.74 5.99 -15.29
CA LYS A 563 -7.51 5.73 -13.86
C LYS A 563 -8.38 4.55 -13.45
N VAL A 564 -7.75 3.46 -13.03
CA VAL A 564 -8.46 2.30 -12.48
C VAL A 564 -9.06 2.75 -11.14
N PRO A 565 -10.39 2.64 -10.93
CA PRO A 565 -10.96 3.00 -9.64
C PRO A 565 -10.37 2.10 -8.53
N PRO A 566 -10.23 2.61 -7.29
CA PRO A 566 -9.78 1.82 -6.14
C PRO A 566 -10.50 0.48 -6.04
N SER A 567 -9.77 -0.56 -5.66
CA SER A 567 -10.38 -1.90 -5.52
C SER A 567 -11.42 -1.89 -4.39
N PRO A 568 -12.52 -2.66 -4.48
CA PRO A 568 -13.36 -2.86 -3.31
C PRO A 568 -12.59 -3.63 -2.23
N LEU A 569 -12.74 -3.21 -0.97
CA LEU A 569 -12.24 -3.96 0.18
C LEU A 569 -12.84 -5.38 0.17
N PRO A 570 -12.02 -6.46 0.20
CA PRO A 570 -12.54 -7.82 0.30
C PRO A 570 -13.30 -8.06 1.60
N ILE A 571 -14.53 -8.56 1.49
CA ILE A 571 -15.35 -8.96 2.64
C ILE A 571 -15.17 -10.46 2.85
N ILE A 572 -14.49 -10.84 3.93
CA ILE A 572 -14.27 -12.22 4.32
C ILE A 572 -15.17 -12.55 5.51
N GLU A 573 -16.37 -13.07 5.25
CA GLU A 573 -17.32 -13.43 6.31
C GLU A 573 -16.86 -14.68 7.07
N ASN A 574 -16.89 -14.61 8.40
CA ASN A 574 -16.68 -15.74 9.32
C ASN A 574 -15.50 -16.67 8.94
N PRO A 575 -14.25 -16.16 8.88
CA PRO A 575 -13.07 -17.01 8.64
C PRO A 575 -12.89 -18.01 9.79
N ALA A 576 -12.79 -19.29 9.46
CA ALA A 576 -12.59 -20.37 10.42
C ALA A 576 -11.09 -20.53 10.74
N PHE A 577 -10.55 -19.61 11.55
CA PHE A 577 -9.16 -19.69 12.00
C PHE A 577 -8.90 -20.94 12.85
N GLY A 578 -7.72 -21.53 12.72
CA GLY A 578 -7.32 -22.73 13.46
C GLY A 578 -7.97 -24.04 12.99
N VAL A 579 -8.88 -24.00 12.02
CA VAL A 579 -9.60 -25.19 11.52
C VAL A 579 -8.93 -25.73 10.26
N ASN A 580 -8.54 -27.00 10.28
CA ASN A 580 -8.04 -27.71 9.09
C ASN A 580 -9.20 -27.99 8.12
N ILE A 581 -9.10 -27.54 6.87
CA ILE A 581 -10.15 -27.73 5.85
C ILE A 581 -10.15 -29.15 5.24
N LEU A 582 -9.12 -29.96 5.50
CA LEU A 582 -9.04 -31.34 5.04
C LEU A 582 -9.90 -32.27 5.88
N GLN A 583 -10.56 -33.22 5.23
CA GLN A 583 -11.30 -34.28 5.92
C GLN A 583 -10.35 -35.42 6.30
N ASN A 584 -10.60 -36.08 7.44
CA ASN A 584 -9.88 -37.28 7.87
C ASN A 584 -8.33 -37.12 7.85
N SER A 585 -7.81 -35.93 8.20
CA SER A 585 -6.36 -35.66 8.23
C SER A 585 -5.62 -36.47 9.30
N ASN A 586 -6.31 -36.90 10.36
CA ASN A 586 -5.82 -37.82 11.38
C ASN A 586 -5.91 -39.31 10.98
N LEU A 587 -6.48 -39.66 9.81
CA LEU A 587 -6.62 -41.02 9.29
C LEU A 587 -7.27 -41.99 10.30
N SER A 588 -8.29 -41.51 11.03
CA SER A 588 -9.07 -42.33 11.95
C SER A 588 -9.90 -43.36 11.20
N ASP A 589 -10.49 -42.95 10.07
CA ASP A 589 -11.33 -43.76 9.17
C ASP A 589 -10.57 -44.10 7.86
N ALA A 590 -9.52 -44.93 8.00
CA ALA A 590 -8.65 -45.35 6.91
C ALA A 590 -8.22 -44.16 5.99
N THR A 591 -8.35 -44.31 4.67
CA THR A 591 -8.14 -43.24 3.68
C THR A 591 -9.45 -42.57 3.22
N ASN A 592 -10.55 -42.69 3.98
CA ASN A 592 -11.82 -42.07 3.59
C ASN A 592 -11.66 -40.55 3.40
N GLY A 593 -12.34 -39.98 2.40
CA GLY A 593 -12.15 -38.59 1.94
C GLY A 593 -10.93 -38.36 1.03
N TRP A 594 -9.95 -39.27 1.00
CA TRP A 594 -8.79 -39.22 0.10
C TRP A 594 -8.99 -40.12 -1.12
N PHE A 595 -8.52 -39.69 -2.28
CA PHE A 595 -8.48 -40.52 -3.50
C PHE A 595 -7.11 -40.47 -4.19
N PRO A 596 -6.70 -41.54 -4.89
CA PRO A 596 -5.50 -41.52 -5.71
C PRO A 596 -5.74 -40.66 -6.97
N LEU A 597 -4.92 -39.62 -7.13
CA LEU A 597 -4.76 -38.91 -8.38
C LEU A 597 -3.84 -39.73 -9.30
N GLY A 598 -4.38 -40.26 -10.39
CA GLY A 598 -3.68 -41.17 -11.28
C GLY A 598 -3.59 -42.61 -10.76
N ASN A 599 -2.82 -43.43 -11.47
CA ASN A 599 -2.71 -44.86 -11.16
C ASN A 599 -1.68 -45.14 -10.05
N CYS A 600 -2.02 -44.75 -8.82
CA CYS A 600 -1.25 -45.05 -7.61
C CYS A 600 -2.14 -45.73 -6.54
N SER A 601 -1.54 -46.32 -5.51
CA SER A 601 -2.25 -46.97 -4.40
C SER A 601 -1.99 -46.25 -3.08
N LEU A 602 -3.06 -45.86 -2.40
CA LEU A 602 -3.04 -45.24 -1.07
C LEU A 602 -3.34 -46.30 0.00
N ASN A 603 -2.51 -46.41 1.03
CA ASN A 603 -2.74 -47.26 2.19
C ASN A 603 -2.44 -46.48 3.47
N VAL A 604 -3.11 -46.81 4.59
CA VAL A 604 -2.72 -46.27 5.90
C VAL A 604 -1.56 -47.08 6.47
N ALA A 605 -0.50 -46.40 6.87
CA ALA A 605 0.64 -46.96 7.61
C ALA A 605 0.81 -46.22 8.95
N THR A 606 1.77 -46.68 9.76
CA THR A 606 2.05 -46.15 11.11
C THR A 606 3.53 -45.79 11.25
N GLY A 607 3.85 -44.88 12.17
CA GLY A 607 5.23 -44.41 12.43
C GLY A 607 5.50 -42.99 11.95
N SER A 608 4.47 -42.17 11.78
CA SER A 608 4.61 -40.72 11.63
C SER A 608 4.80 -40.02 12.98
N PRO A 609 5.29 -38.77 13.01
CA PRO A 609 5.41 -38.00 14.24
C PRO A 609 4.04 -37.80 14.91
N HIS A 610 4.01 -37.89 16.25
CA HIS A 610 2.84 -37.58 17.07
C HIS A 610 2.65 -36.07 17.33
N VAL A 611 3.48 -35.22 16.73
CA VAL A 611 3.44 -33.75 16.87
C VAL A 611 3.13 -33.11 15.52
N LEU A 612 2.39 -32.01 15.52
CA LEU A 612 2.27 -31.19 14.31
C LEU A 612 3.65 -30.75 13.80
N PRO A 613 3.80 -30.55 12.49
CA PRO A 613 5.01 -29.92 11.96
C PRO A 613 5.22 -28.52 12.58
N PRO A 614 6.48 -28.11 12.84
CA PRO A 614 6.83 -26.86 13.51
C PRO A 614 6.02 -25.62 13.09
N MET A 615 5.88 -25.35 11.78
CA MET A 615 5.20 -24.14 11.30
C MET A 615 3.68 -24.18 11.56
N ALA A 616 3.05 -25.35 11.49
CA ALA A 616 1.65 -25.50 11.91
C ALA A 616 1.48 -25.34 13.42
N ARG A 617 2.40 -25.91 14.21
CA ARG A 617 2.37 -25.83 15.67
C ARG A 617 2.52 -24.38 16.17
N GLU A 618 3.32 -23.56 15.50
CA GLU A 618 3.46 -22.14 15.85
C GLU A 618 2.14 -21.38 15.65
N SER A 619 1.46 -21.60 14.52
CA SER A 619 0.18 -20.94 14.20
C SER A 619 -1.00 -21.44 15.04
N LEU A 620 -1.06 -22.76 15.30
CA LEU A 620 -2.19 -23.42 15.96
C LEU A 620 -2.00 -23.53 17.48
N GLY A 621 -0.77 -23.39 17.98
CA GLY A 621 -0.45 -23.47 19.41
C GLY A 621 -0.66 -24.88 19.99
N VAL A 622 -1.40 -24.94 21.11
CA VAL A 622 -1.71 -26.20 21.80
C VAL A 622 -2.73 -27.00 20.99
N HIS A 623 -2.34 -28.21 20.59
CA HIS A 623 -3.11 -29.09 19.73
C HIS A 623 -3.13 -30.51 20.28
N GLU A 624 -4.13 -31.31 19.89
CA GLU A 624 -4.14 -32.75 20.17
C GLU A 624 -2.99 -33.46 19.43
N PRO A 625 -2.31 -34.45 20.06
CA PRO A 625 -1.28 -35.23 19.39
C PRO A 625 -1.78 -35.90 18.11
N LEU A 626 -0.96 -35.89 17.06
CA LEU A 626 -1.26 -36.62 15.83
C LEU A 626 -1.36 -38.13 16.10
N SER A 627 -2.17 -38.82 15.29
CA SER A 627 -2.49 -40.25 15.47
C SER A 627 -1.32 -41.22 15.27
N GLY A 628 -0.15 -40.75 14.81
CA GLY A 628 0.98 -41.59 14.42
C GLY A 628 0.74 -42.40 13.14
N ARG A 629 -0.37 -42.12 12.42
CA ARG A 629 -0.71 -42.71 11.12
C ARG A 629 -0.25 -41.81 9.96
N CYS A 630 -0.03 -42.42 8.80
CA CYS A 630 0.31 -41.74 7.55
C CYS A 630 -0.37 -42.40 6.35
N ILE A 631 -0.52 -41.66 5.24
CA ILE A 631 -0.85 -42.23 3.94
C ILE A 631 0.45 -42.67 3.29
N ALA A 632 0.65 -43.97 3.11
CA ALA A 632 1.69 -44.53 2.26
C ALA A 632 1.17 -44.59 0.81
N VAL A 633 1.95 -44.02 -0.10
CA VAL A 633 1.60 -43.82 -1.51
C VAL A 633 2.56 -44.65 -2.35
N THR A 634 2.00 -45.60 -3.09
CA THR A 634 2.78 -46.66 -3.76
C THR A 634 2.40 -46.86 -5.21
N LYS A 635 3.24 -47.55 -5.98
CA LYS A 635 3.02 -47.93 -7.41
C LYS A 635 2.88 -46.74 -8.37
N ARG A 636 3.39 -45.56 -8.00
CA ARG A 636 3.39 -44.36 -8.85
C ARG A 636 4.28 -44.56 -10.08
N THR A 637 3.81 -44.15 -11.25
CA THR A 637 4.62 -44.15 -12.49
C THR A 637 5.00 -42.76 -12.99
N GLN A 638 4.37 -41.70 -12.46
CA GLN A 638 4.62 -40.30 -12.85
C GLN A 638 4.65 -39.40 -11.61
N THR A 639 5.32 -38.25 -11.72
CA THR A 639 5.59 -37.33 -10.59
C THR A 639 4.34 -36.72 -9.99
N TRP A 640 3.30 -36.44 -10.78
CA TRP A 640 2.03 -35.82 -10.35
C TRP A 640 1.06 -36.77 -9.61
N MET A 641 1.35 -38.09 -9.56
CA MET A 641 0.41 -39.08 -9.04
C MET A 641 0.45 -39.19 -7.51
N GLY A 642 -0.64 -38.94 -6.79
CA GLY A 642 -0.61 -39.05 -5.33
C GLY A 642 -1.95 -38.87 -4.63
N PRO A 643 -1.96 -38.74 -3.29
CA PRO A 643 -3.18 -38.55 -2.52
C PRO A 643 -3.76 -37.16 -2.78
N ALA A 644 -5.07 -37.08 -2.97
CA ALA A 644 -5.78 -35.85 -3.29
C ALA A 644 -7.10 -35.71 -2.51
N GLN A 645 -7.55 -34.47 -2.31
CA GLN A 645 -8.88 -34.09 -1.84
C GLN A 645 -9.44 -32.92 -2.66
N MET A 646 -10.77 -32.88 -2.77
CA MET A 646 -11.50 -31.70 -3.22
C MET A 646 -11.73 -30.73 -2.05
N ILE A 647 -11.47 -29.44 -2.26
CA ILE A 647 -11.61 -28.38 -1.24
C ILE A 647 -12.32 -27.13 -1.78
N THR A 648 -13.04 -27.26 -2.90
CA THR A 648 -13.63 -26.15 -3.67
C THR A 648 -14.63 -25.32 -2.85
N ASP A 649 -15.41 -26.00 -2.02
CA ASP A 649 -16.44 -25.49 -1.11
C ASP A 649 -15.89 -24.95 0.22
N LYS A 650 -14.57 -25.10 0.46
CA LYS A 650 -13.94 -24.82 1.76
C LYS A 650 -12.95 -23.65 1.72
N VAL A 651 -12.50 -23.28 0.53
CA VAL A 651 -11.65 -22.11 0.31
C VAL A 651 -12.50 -20.85 0.19
N LYS A 652 -11.97 -19.72 0.66
CA LYS A 652 -12.62 -18.40 0.62
C LYS A 652 -11.78 -17.46 -0.20
N LEU A 653 -12.42 -16.62 -1.03
CA LEU A 653 -11.71 -15.63 -1.82
C LEU A 653 -10.95 -14.64 -0.95
N PHE A 654 -9.78 -14.23 -1.43
CA PHE A 654 -8.84 -13.30 -0.80
C PHE A 654 -8.30 -13.72 0.58
N LEU A 655 -8.77 -14.82 1.17
CA LEU A 655 -8.22 -15.38 2.40
C LEU A 655 -6.96 -16.19 2.12
N THR A 656 -5.87 -15.87 2.81
CA THR A 656 -4.61 -16.62 2.73
C THR A 656 -4.67 -17.85 3.63
N TYR A 657 -4.24 -18.99 3.10
CA TYR A 657 -4.17 -20.28 3.80
C TYR A 657 -2.71 -20.70 3.97
N GLN A 658 -2.39 -21.21 5.16
CA GLN A 658 -1.11 -21.87 5.42
C GLN A 658 -1.24 -23.36 5.11
N ILE A 659 -0.18 -23.93 4.54
CA ILE A 659 0.01 -25.36 4.33
C ILE A 659 1.18 -25.83 5.18
N SER A 660 1.03 -26.98 5.83
CA SER A 660 2.11 -27.61 6.59
C SER A 660 1.92 -29.12 6.70
N ALA A 661 2.96 -29.91 6.44
CA ALA A 661 2.87 -31.38 6.35
C ALA A 661 4.16 -32.09 6.81
N TRP A 662 4.04 -33.32 7.30
CA TRP A 662 5.16 -34.25 7.39
C TRP A 662 5.22 -35.14 6.15
N VAL A 663 6.39 -35.26 5.53
CA VAL A 663 6.64 -36.18 4.39
C VAL A 663 7.93 -37.00 4.59
N LYS A 664 7.96 -38.20 4.01
CA LYS A 664 9.12 -39.11 4.03
C LYS A 664 9.12 -39.98 2.76
N ILE A 665 10.29 -40.27 2.18
CA ILE A 665 10.44 -41.22 1.06
C ILE A 665 10.86 -42.61 1.56
N VAL A 666 10.60 -43.64 0.76
CA VAL A 666 11.06 -45.01 1.07
C VAL A 666 12.52 -45.20 0.61
N PRO A 667 13.44 -45.69 1.48
CA PRO A 667 14.85 -45.85 1.13
C PRO A 667 15.11 -46.79 -0.05
N GLY A 668 16.11 -46.46 -0.86
CA GLY A 668 16.62 -47.33 -1.93
C GLY A 668 15.87 -47.26 -3.27
N ALA A 669 14.78 -46.48 -3.37
CA ALA A 669 13.98 -46.41 -4.59
C ALA A 669 14.52 -45.45 -5.68
N ALA A 670 15.47 -44.56 -5.36
CA ALA A 670 16.13 -43.68 -6.33
C ALA A 670 17.58 -43.34 -5.96
N SER A 671 18.38 -43.02 -6.98
CA SER A 671 19.79 -42.61 -6.86
C SER A 671 19.95 -41.08 -6.85
N GLY A 672 19.42 -40.42 -5.83
CA GLY A 672 19.59 -38.98 -5.63
C GLY A 672 18.41 -38.31 -4.92
N PRO A 673 18.53 -37.00 -4.59
CA PRO A 673 17.50 -36.26 -3.88
C PRO A 673 16.17 -36.22 -4.64
N GLN A 674 15.07 -36.11 -3.88
CA GLN A 674 13.71 -36.23 -4.39
C GLN A 674 12.83 -35.07 -3.89
N ASN A 675 12.27 -34.28 -4.82
CA ASN A 675 11.30 -33.26 -4.47
C ASN A 675 9.93 -33.88 -4.14
N VAL A 676 9.30 -33.42 -3.07
CA VAL A 676 7.90 -33.69 -2.71
C VAL A 676 7.23 -32.35 -2.44
N ASN A 677 6.05 -32.13 -3.03
CA ASN A 677 5.32 -30.87 -2.88
C ASN A 677 3.82 -31.07 -2.70
N VAL A 678 3.22 -30.17 -1.92
CA VAL A 678 1.77 -29.98 -1.88
C VAL A 678 1.43 -29.05 -3.05
N ALA A 679 0.47 -29.42 -3.87
CA ALA A 679 0.02 -28.65 -5.03
C ALA A 679 -1.48 -28.44 -4.98
N LEU A 680 -1.93 -27.33 -5.57
CA LEU A 680 -3.34 -27.09 -5.85
C LEU A 680 -3.58 -27.05 -7.37
N GLY A 681 -4.68 -27.66 -7.78
CA GLY A 681 -5.25 -27.51 -9.13
C GLY A 681 -6.46 -26.60 -9.03
N VAL A 682 -6.35 -25.40 -9.62
CA VAL A 682 -7.37 -24.33 -9.61
C VAL A 682 -7.80 -24.03 -11.04
N ASP A 683 -8.96 -24.54 -11.46
CA ASP A 683 -9.50 -24.37 -12.83
C ASP A 683 -8.49 -24.69 -13.95
N ASN A 684 -7.74 -25.78 -13.77
CA ASN A 684 -6.64 -26.28 -14.62
C ASN A 684 -5.29 -25.53 -14.48
N ASN A 685 -5.20 -24.50 -13.65
CA ASN A 685 -3.92 -23.89 -13.27
C ASN A 685 -3.28 -24.66 -12.11
N TRP A 686 -1.96 -24.75 -12.12
CA TRP A 686 -1.17 -25.31 -11.03
C TRP A 686 -0.71 -24.20 -10.09
N VAL A 687 -0.87 -24.39 -8.78
CA VAL A 687 -0.39 -23.48 -7.74
C VAL A 687 0.48 -24.29 -6.78
N ASN A 688 1.69 -23.79 -6.49
CA ASN A 688 2.54 -24.40 -5.48
C ASN A 688 1.95 -24.12 -4.09
N GLY A 689 1.85 -25.15 -3.25
CA GLY A 689 1.45 -25.01 -1.85
C GLY A 689 2.61 -25.16 -0.86
N GLY A 690 3.83 -25.33 -1.35
CA GLY A 690 5.03 -25.61 -0.57
C GLY A 690 5.70 -26.91 -1.00
N GLN A 691 7.04 -26.94 -0.99
CA GLN A 691 7.84 -28.09 -1.40
C GLN A 691 9.10 -28.30 -0.56
N VAL A 692 9.58 -29.54 -0.52
CA VAL A 692 10.83 -29.93 0.14
C VAL A 692 11.58 -30.95 -0.70
N GLU A 693 12.91 -30.92 -0.65
CA GLU A 693 13.77 -31.95 -1.23
C GLU A 693 14.23 -32.92 -0.15
N ILE A 694 14.10 -34.22 -0.42
CA ILE A 694 14.38 -35.30 0.53
C ILE A 694 15.49 -36.19 -0.04
N ASN A 695 16.56 -36.37 0.73
CA ASN A 695 17.72 -37.19 0.36
C ASN A 695 18.03 -38.32 1.38
N ASP A 696 17.22 -38.44 2.44
CA ASP A 696 17.39 -39.41 3.52
C ASP A 696 16.06 -40.09 3.89
N ASP A 697 16.04 -40.86 4.97
CA ASP A 697 14.86 -41.59 5.47
C ASP A 697 14.17 -40.90 6.66
N ARG A 698 14.43 -39.63 6.93
CA ARG A 698 13.76 -38.89 8.02
C ARG A 698 12.39 -38.36 7.57
N TRP A 699 11.63 -37.86 8.55
CA TRP A 699 10.44 -37.05 8.28
C TRP A 699 10.88 -35.59 8.09
N HIS A 700 10.50 -35.01 6.97
CA HIS A 700 10.75 -33.61 6.60
C HIS A 700 9.46 -32.83 6.64
N GLU A 701 9.54 -31.55 7.03
CA GLU A 701 8.40 -30.64 6.97
C GLU A 701 8.29 -30.05 5.55
N ILE A 702 7.09 -30.03 4.99
CA ILE A 702 6.71 -29.08 3.94
C ILE A 702 5.99 -27.93 4.64
N GLY A 703 6.41 -26.70 4.36
CA GLY A 703 5.66 -25.49 4.67
C GLY A 703 5.42 -24.67 3.41
N GLY A 704 4.36 -23.87 3.42
CA GLY A 704 4.02 -22.96 2.33
C GLY A 704 2.65 -22.35 2.51
N SER A 705 2.13 -21.76 1.45
CA SER A 705 0.90 -20.97 1.51
C SER A 705 0.24 -20.84 0.14
N PHE A 706 -1.05 -20.47 0.13
CA PHE A 706 -1.73 -20.02 -1.08
C PHE A 706 -2.86 -19.05 -0.75
N ARG A 707 -3.30 -18.32 -1.78
CA ARG A 707 -4.54 -17.52 -1.78
C ARG A 707 -5.24 -17.70 -3.13
N ILE A 708 -6.56 -17.54 -3.15
CA ILE A 708 -7.36 -17.55 -4.38
C ILE A 708 -8.07 -16.21 -4.48
N GLU A 709 -7.79 -15.44 -5.54
CA GLU A 709 -8.30 -14.07 -5.74
C GLU A 709 -9.42 -13.99 -6.80
N LYS A 710 -9.70 -15.09 -7.52
CA LYS A 710 -10.74 -15.18 -8.54
C LYS A 710 -11.60 -16.42 -8.26
N GLN A 711 -12.93 -16.29 -8.36
CA GLN A 711 -13.87 -17.37 -8.04
C GLN A 711 -13.52 -18.65 -8.82
N PRO A 712 -13.07 -19.73 -8.14
CA PRO A 712 -12.77 -20.97 -8.82
C PRO A 712 -14.05 -21.78 -9.04
N SER A 713 -14.08 -22.53 -10.14
CA SER A 713 -15.09 -23.57 -10.40
C SER A 713 -14.70 -24.90 -9.75
N LYS A 714 -13.39 -25.14 -9.60
CA LYS A 714 -12.81 -26.36 -9.05
C LYS A 714 -11.46 -26.08 -8.39
N VAL A 715 -11.35 -26.49 -7.13
CA VAL A 715 -10.09 -26.54 -6.35
C VAL A 715 -9.88 -27.94 -5.80
N MET A 716 -8.77 -28.55 -6.18
CA MET A 716 -8.26 -29.82 -5.66
C MET A 716 -6.89 -29.58 -5.04
N VAL A 717 -6.63 -30.14 -3.87
CA VAL A 717 -5.28 -30.21 -3.29
C VAL A 717 -4.78 -31.64 -3.36
N TYR A 718 -3.50 -31.81 -3.69
CA TYR A 718 -2.86 -33.11 -3.85
C TYR A 718 -1.37 -33.04 -3.51
N ILE A 719 -0.79 -34.17 -3.16
CA ILE A 719 0.65 -34.27 -2.86
C ILE A 719 1.32 -35.03 -4.00
N GLN A 720 2.29 -34.37 -4.63
CA GLN A 720 3.04 -34.88 -5.79
C GLN A 720 4.56 -34.79 -5.54
N GLY A 721 5.36 -35.31 -6.48
CA GLY A 721 6.72 -35.77 -6.17
C GLY A 721 6.67 -36.97 -5.19
N PRO A 722 7.69 -37.84 -5.06
CA PRO A 722 9.01 -37.90 -5.71
C PRO A 722 8.99 -38.37 -7.18
N ALA A 723 10.12 -38.84 -7.74
CA ALA A 723 10.16 -39.43 -9.08
C ALA A 723 9.20 -40.64 -9.25
N GLY A 724 8.86 -40.98 -10.49
CA GLY A 724 8.10 -42.21 -10.78
C GLY A 724 8.86 -43.45 -10.32
N GLY A 725 8.18 -44.40 -9.68
CA GLY A 725 8.78 -45.58 -9.03
C GLY A 725 9.26 -45.36 -7.59
N VAL A 726 9.27 -44.12 -7.09
CA VAL A 726 9.61 -43.83 -5.69
C VAL A 726 8.34 -43.72 -4.86
N ASP A 727 8.23 -44.57 -3.84
CA ASP A 727 7.14 -44.57 -2.87
C ASP A 727 7.43 -43.54 -1.76
N PHE A 728 6.37 -42.91 -1.23
CA PHE A 728 6.48 -41.90 -0.17
C PHE A 728 5.30 -41.97 0.81
N MET A 729 5.46 -41.28 1.94
CA MET A 729 4.48 -41.19 3.02
C MET A 729 4.18 -39.73 3.32
N VAL A 730 2.91 -39.41 3.61
CA VAL A 730 2.46 -38.09 4.09
C VAL A 730 1.65 -38.23 5.38
N ALA A 731 1.88 -37.34 6.33
CA ALA A 731 1.20 -37.33 7.63
C ALA A 731 0.93 -35.90 8.11
N GLY A 732 -0.10 -35.75 8.95
CA GLY A 732 -0.36 -34.51 9.68
C GLY A 732 -0.63 -33.27 8.82
N LEU A 733 -0.98 -33.43 7.53
CA LEU A 733 -1.19 -32.30 6.62
C LEU A 733 -2.31 -31.38 7.14
N GLN A 734 -1.93 -30.14 7.43
CA GLN A 734 -2.79 -29.05 7.85
C GLN A 734 -2.94 -28.05 6.71
N ILE A 735 -4.19 -27.62 6.45
CA ILE A 735 -4.49 -26.47 5.61
C ILE A 735 -5.52 -25.62 6.33
N PHE A 736 -5.18 -24.41 6.74
CA PHE A 736 -6.04 -23.56 7.56
C PHE A 736 -5.86 -22.07 7.24
N ALA A 737 -6.89 -21.28 7.52
CA ALA A 737 -6.88 -19.83 7.33
C ALA A 737 -5.93 -19.13 8.32
N VAL A 738 -5.19 -18.13 7.84
CA VAL A 738 -4.16 -17.42 8.63
C VAL A 738 -4.77 -16.28 9.46
N ASP A 739 -4.66 -16.35 10.79
CA ASP A 739 -5.05 -15.26 11.69
C ASP A 739 -3.95 -14.18 11.76
N ARG A 740 -4.03 -13.23 10.83
CA ARG A 740 -3.14 -12.05 10.77
C ARG A 740 -3.25 -11.17 12.02
N VAL A 741 -4.44 -11.07 12.63
CA VAL A 741 -4.68 -10.20 13.80
C VAL A 741 -3.96 -10.74 15.04
N ALA A 742 -4.08 -12.04 15.30
CA ALA A 742 -3.34 -12.71 16.37
C ALA A 742 -1.82 -12.61 16.13
N ARG A 743 -1.34 -12.86 14.90
CA ARG A 743 0.08 -12.72 14.57
C ARG A 743 0.59 -11.29 14.78
N PHE A 744 -0.11 -10.26 14.31
CA PHE A 744 0.30 -8.86 14.52
C PHE A 744 0.27 -8.43 15.99
N LYS A 745 -0.59 -9.03 16.82
CA LYS A 745 -0.57 -8.83 18.29
C LYS A 745 0.65 -9.49 18.94
N HIS A 746 1.09 -10.64 18.43
CA HIS A 746 2.33 -11.29 18.84
C HIS A 746 3.57 -10.49 18.42
N LEU A 747 3.68 -10.13 17.13
CA LEU A 747 4.82 -9.40 16.57
C LEU A 747 5.03 -8.03 17.24
N ARG A 748 3.97 -7.29 17.56
CA ARG A 748 4.09 -6.02 18.30
C ARG A 748 4.75 -6.19 19.68
N ARG A 749 4.47 -7.30 20.38
CA ARG A 749 5.12 -7.62 21.67
C ARG A 749 6.58 -8.04 21.51
N HIS A 750 6.93 -8.70 20.41
CA HIS A 750 8.32 -9.06 20.10
C HIS A 750 9.14 -7.84 19.67
N ALA A 751 8.60 -7.00 18.80
CA ALA A 751 9.19 -5.72 18.40
C ALA A 751 9.44 -4.79 19.60
N ASP A 752 8.54 -4.75 20.60
CA ASP A 752 8.77 -3.94 21.81
C ASP A 752 9.97 -4.44 22.64
N LYS A 753 10.20 -5.76 22.69
CA LYS A 753 11.37 -6.35 23.36
C LYS A 753 12.68 -6.13 22.59
N ILE A 754 12.63 -6.22 21.26
CA ILE A 754 13.81 -6.29 20.39
C ILE A 754 14.24 -4.92 19.86
N ARG A 755 13.28 -4.02 19.59
CA ARG A 755 13.52 -2.72 18.96
C ARG A 755 13.40 -1.53 19.91
N LYS A 756 12.95 -1.74 21.15
CA LYS A 756 12.94 -0.72 22.20
C LYS A 756 13.85 -1.07 23.37
N ARG A 757 14.25 -0.04 24.09
CA ARG A 757 14.97 -0.09 25.36
C ARG A 757 14.39 0.96 26.32
N ASP A 758 14.56 0.72 27.62
CA ASP A 758 14.21 1.68 28.66
C ASP A 758 15.27 2.78 28.73
N VAL A 759 14.83 4.02 28.87
CA VAL A 759 15.65 5.24 28.81
C VAL A 759 15.33 6.09 30.03
N ILE A 760 16.38 6.60 30.68
CA ILE A 760 16.29 7.49 31.84
C ILE A 760 16.98 8.80 31.46
N LEU A 761 16.20 9.88 31.36
CA LEU A 761 16.73 11.23 31.19
C LEU A 761 16.97 11.85 32.57
N LYS A 762 18.21 12.20 32.88
CA LYS A 762 18.59 12.89 34.13
C LYS A 762 18.81 14.37 33.84
N PHE A 763 18.09 15.26 34.51
CA PHE A 763 18.17 16.70 34.24
C PHE A 763 19.10 17.40 35.24
N THR A 764 20.03 18.20 34.74
CA THR A 764 21.04 18.90 35.56
C THR A 764 21.13 20.37 35.20
N GLY A 765 21.25 21.24 36.21
CA GLY A 765 21.37 22.70 36.04
C GLY A 765 20.10 23.44 36.45
N GLY A 766 20.22 24.34 37.43
CA GLY A 766 19.11 24.90 38.21
C GLY A 766 19.05 24.29 39.61
N ASP A 767 18.37 24.95 40.56
CA ASP A 767 18.11 24.37 41.88
C ASP A 767 17.31 23.08 41.71
N SER A 768 17.76 21.96 42.29
CA SER A 768 17.10 20.65 42.09
C SER A 768 15.64 20.64 42.54
N SER A 769 15.31 21.41 43.59
CA SER A 769 13.94 21.65 44.07
C SER A 769 13.05 22.45 43.11
N SER A 770 13.62 23.07 42.06
CA SER A 770 12.87 23.85 41.05
C SER A 770 12.53 23.07 39.78
N LEU A 771 13.11 21.87 39.59
CA LEU A 771 12.89 21.02 38.41
C LEU A 771 11.74 20.01 38.61
N HIS A 772 11.49 19.56 39.84
CA HIS A 772 10.38 18.67 40.19
C HIS A 772 9.03 19.24 39.70
N GLY A 773 8.21 18.41 39.04
CA GLY A 773 6.94 18.85 38.44
C GLY A 773 7.07 19.63 37.13
N THR A 774 8.29 19.84 36.60
CA THR A 774 8.47 20.43 35.27
C THR A 774 8.03 19.44 34.19
N PHE A 775 7.22 19.89 33.24
CA PHE A 775 6.68 19.00 32.21
C PHE A 775 7.70 18.74 31.09
N VAL A 776 7.87 17.48 30.75
CA VAL A 776 8.79 16.97 29.73
C VAL A 776 7.99 16.32 28.60
N LYS A 777 8.38 16.60 27.35
CA LYS A 777 7.78 16.03 26.15
C LYS A 777 8.85 15.47 25.23
N VAL A 778 8.92 14.15 25.14
CA VAL A 778 9.85 13.39 24.29
C VAL A 778 9.14 12.98 23.00
N ARG A 779 9.78 13.23 21.86
CA ARG A 779 9.31 12.77 20.53
C ARG A 779 10.47 12.18 19.75
N GLN A 780 10.31 10.96 19.26
CA GLN A 780 11.21 10.40 18.26
C GLN A 780 11.08 11.16 16.95
N THR A 781 12.20 11.59 16.37
CA THR A 781 12.24 12.27 15.07
C THR A 781 12.64 11.32 13.94
N GLN A 782 13.36 10.24 14.26
CA GLN A 782 13.81 9.24 13.30
C GLN A 782 13.95 7.87 13.99
N ASN A 783 13.44 6.81 13.36
CA ASN A 783 13.73 5.43 13.77
C ASN A 783 15.07 4.99 13.13
N SER A 784 15.91 4.26 13.87
CA SER A 784 17.19 3.78 13.34
C SER A 784 17.08 2.55 12.45
N PHE A 785 15.94 1.86 12.43
CA PHE A 785 15.74 0.68 11.58
C PHE A 785 15.80 1.07 10.10
N PRO A 786 16.70 0.46 9.31
CA PRO A 786 16.82 0.75 7.89
C PRO A 786 15.57 0.36 7.11
N LEU A 787 15.02 1.32 6.37
CA LEU A 787 13.91 1.15 5.46
C LEU A 787 14.25 1.91 4.16
N GLY A 788 14.64 1.14 3.14
CA GLY A 788 15.03 1.66 1.85
C GLY A 788 14.13 1.24 0.70
N THR A 789 14.47 1.68 -0.50
CA THR A 789 13.83 1.24 -1.74
C THR A 789 14.83 1.18 -2.90
N CYS A 790 14.50 0.37 -3.91
CA CYS A 790 15.08 0.44 -5.23
C CYS A 790 14.75 1.79 -5.88
N ILE A 791 15.75 2.36 -6.55
CA ILE A 791 15.66 3.52 -7.43
C ILE A 791 16.46 3.23 -8.71
N SER A 792 16.04 3.83 -9.81
CA SER A 792 16.72 3.80 -11.11
C SER A 792 16.87 5.23 -11.64
N ARG A 793 17.79 5.45 -12.57
CA ARG A 793 18.16 6.78 -13.06
C ARG A 793 16.98 7.51 -13.71
N THR A 794 16.07 6.80 -14.36
CA THR A 794 14.86 7.39 -14.96
C THR A 794 13.81 7.81 -13.93
N ASN A 795 13.80 7.23 -12.73
CA ASN A 795 12.85 7.60 -11.68
C ASN A 795 13.14 9.00 -11.14
N ILE A 796 14.42 9.35 -11.01
CA ILE A 796 14.86 10.63 -10.41
C ILE A 796 14.67 11.84 -11.36
N ASP A 797 14.19 11.60 -12.59
CA ASP A 797 13.69 12.67 -13.47
C ASP A 797 12.25 13.09 -13.10
N ASN A 798 11.56 12.38 -12.19
CA ASN A 798 10.25 12.75 -11.62
C ASN A 798 10.43 13.39 -10.24
N GLU A 799 10.06 14.66 -10.09
CA GLU A 799 10.18 15.39 -8.83
C GLU A 799 9.30 14.81 -7.71
N ASP A 800 8.11 14.29 -8.02
CA ASP A 800 7.19 13.74 -7.01
C ASP A 800 7.69 12.39 -6.48
N PHE A 801 8.36 11.60 -7.33
CA PHE A 801 9.04 10.38 -6.94
C PHE A 801 10.19 10.69 -5.98
N VAL A 802 11.01 11.70 -6.29
CA VAL A 802 12.14 12.12 -5.44
C VAL A 802 11.63 12.64 -4.10
N ASP A 803 10.61 13.51 -4.08
CA ASP A 803 10.01 14.03 -2.85
C ASP A 803 9.41 12.92 -1.97
N PHE A 804 8.70 11.95 -2.57
CA PHE A 804 8.22 10.79 -1.82
C PHE A 804 9.39 9.94 -1.29
N PHE A 805 10.41 9.71 -2.12
CA PHE A 805 11.57 8.90 -1.77
C PHE A 805 12.36 9.48 -0.58
N VAL A 806 12.83 10.72 -0.68
CA VAL A 806 13.69 11.35 0.35
C VAL A 806 12.93 11.62 1.65
N LYS A 807 11.61 11.79 1.58
CA LYS A 807 10.74 11.90 2.76
C LYS A 807 10.51 10.56 3.45
N ASN A 808 10.57 9.45 2.70
CA ASN A 808 10.09 8.17 3.20
C ASN A 808 11.13 7.07 3.43
N PHE A 809 12.30 7.14 2.80
CA PHE A 809 13.31 6.09 2.87
C PHE A 809 14.65 6.67 3.31
N ASN A 810 15.40 5.92 4.11
CA ASN A 810 16.75 6.29 4.56
C ASN A 810 17.85 5.46 3.88
N TRP A 811 17.46 4.49 3.04
CA TRP A 811 18.37 3.64 2.26
C TRP A 811 17.96 3.55 0.78
N ALA A 812 18.94 3.33 -0.10
CA ALA A 812 18.74 3.13 -1.54
C ALA A 812 19.44 1.87 -2.04
N VAL A 813 18.88 1.25 -3.07
CA VAL A 813 19.56 0.26 -3.92
C VAL A 813 19.31 0.64 -5.38
N PHE A 814 20.29 0.44 -6.25
CA PHE A 814 20.17 0.81 -7.67
C PHE A 814 19.71 -0.41 -8.47
N GLY A 815 18.58 -0.30 -9.17
CA GLY A 815 17.91 -1.46 -9.77
C GLY A 815 18.71 -2.12 -10.90
N ASN A 816 19.43 -1.31 -11.69
CA ASN A 816 20.24 -1.80 -12.81
C ASN A 816 21.62 -1.14 -12.90
N GLU A 817 21.79 0.07 -12.38
CA GLU A 817 22.84 1.01 -12.77
C GLU A 817 24.26 0.57 -12.35
N LEU A 818 24.37 -0.43 -11.46
CA LEU A 818 25.63 -1.06 -11.09
C LEU A 818 25.80 -2.46 -11.69
N LYS A 819 24.76 -3.10 -12.24
CA LYS A 819 24.84 -4.45 -12.84
C LYS A 819 25.80 -4.43 -14.04
N TRP A 820 26.48 -5.55 -14.28
CA TRP A 820 27.55 -5.60 -15.29
C TRP A 820 27.01 -5.34 -16.71
N TYR A 821 25.83 -5.86 -17.06
CA TYR A 821 25.21 -5.58 -18.36
C TYR A 821 24.81 -4.11 -18.57
N TRP A 822 24.61 -3.33 -17.50
CA TRP A 822 24.31 -1.90 -17.60
C TRP A 822 25.59 -1.08 -17.76
N THR A 823 26.56 -1.37 -16.89
CA THR A 823 27.83 -0.66 -16.80
C THR A 823 28.81 -1.01 -17.92
N GLU A 824 28.69 -2.20 -18.54
CA GLU A 824 29.50 -2.67 -19.67
C GLU A 824 28.70 -3.65 -20.56
N SER A 825 27.68 -3.14 -21.24
CA SER A 825 26.83 -3.93 -22.15
C SER A 825 27.62 -4.54 -23.33
N GLN A 826 28.65 -3.83 -23.79
CA GLN A 826 29.62 -4.24 -24.80
C GLN A 826 31.03 -3.99 -24.24
N GLN A 827 31.96 -4.89 -24.52
CA GLN A 827 33.34 -4.83 -24.02
C GLN A 827 33.99 -3.46 -24.26
N GLY A 828 34.47 -2.82 -23.19
CA GLY A 828 35.11 -1.50 -23.23
C GLY A 828 34.17 -0.29 -23.41
N ASN A 829 32.86 -0.49 -23.59
CA ASN A 829 31.88 0.59 -23.64
C ASN A 829 31.25 0.80 -22.25
N LEU A 830 31.92 1.61 -21.43
CA LEU A 830 31.59 1.79 -20.02
C LEU A 830 30.56 2.91 -19.78
N ASN A 831 29.50 2.60 -19.02
CA ASN A 831 28.54 3.58 -18.52
C ASN A 831 28.46 3.55 -16.97
N TYR A 832 29.14 4.50 -16.33
CA TYR A 832 29.03 4.73 -14.89
C TYR A 832 28.21 5.98 -14.53
N LYS A 833 27.79 6.78 -15.52
CA LYS A 833 27.15 8.07 -15.28
C LYS A 833 25.82 7.91 -14.54
N ASP A 834 25.03 6.91 -14.89
CA ASP A 834 23.71 6.71 -14.27
C ASP A 834 23.83 6.40 -12.77
N ALA A 835 24.79 5.55 -12.40
CA ALA A 835 25.11 5.25 -11.01
C ALA A 835 25.74 6.45 -10.27
N ASP A 836 26.56 7.26 -10.94
CA ASP A 836 27.13 8.47 -10.33
C ASP A 836 26.05 9.52 -10.01
N ASP A 837 25.08 9.73 -10.92
CA ASP A 837 23.94 10.62 -10.71
C ASP A 837 23.07 10.16 -9.52
N LEU A 838 22.85 8.84 -9.36
CA LEU A 838 22.12 8.27 -8.22
C LEU A 838 22.90 8.37 -6.89
N VAL A 839 24.22 8.15 -6.91
CA VAL A 839 25.11 8.38 -5.75
C VAL A 839 25.01 9.82 -5.28
N GLU A 840 25.00 10.78 -6.21
CA GLU A 840 24.94 12.20 -5.85
C GLU A 840 23.61 12.58 -5.21
N LEU A 841 22.48 12.07 -5.73
CA LEU A 841 21.18 12.25 -5.08
C LEU A 841 21.18 11.69 -3.64
N CYS A 842 21.64 10.45 -3.46
CA CYS A 842 21.67 9.82 -2.13
C CYS A 842 22.59 10.60 -1.17
N ARG A 843 23.74 11.07 -1.65
CA ARG A 843 24.68 11.91 -0.89
C ARG A 843 24.05 13.24 -0.48
N ALA A 844 23.33 13.91 -1.38
CA ALA A 844 22.69 15.19 -1.11
C ALA A 844 21.59 15.11 -0.03
N HIS A 845 20.92 13.95 0.08
CA HIS A 845 19.84 13.70 1.06
C HIS A 845 20.26 12.84 2.26
N ASN A 846 21.56 12.51 2.41
CA ASN A 846 22.09 11.66 3.47
C ASN A 846 21.37 10.29 3.57
N ILE A 847 21.26 9.62 2.41
CA ILE A 847 20.67 8.29 2.23
C ILE A 847 21.81 7.27 2.06
N ASP A 848 21.79 6.21 2.86
CA ASP A 848 22.76 5.11 2.76
C ASP A 848 22.48 4.22 1.54
N MET A 849 23.49 3.54 0.99
CA MET A 849 23.36 2.84 -0.30
C MET A 849 23.85 1.39 -0.25
N ARG A 850 23.13 0.50 -0.95
CA ARG A 850 23.51 -0.87 -1.31
C ARG A 850 23.94 -0.94 -2.78
N GLY A 851 25.12 -1.49 -3.03
CA GLY A 851 25.65 -1.72 -4.36
C GLY A 851 25.16 -3.05 -4.92
N HIS A 852 24.12 -3.01 -5.75
CA HIS A 852 23.50 -4.18 -6.37
C HIS A 852 23.71 -4.18 -7.90
N CYS A 853 24.48 -5.08 -8.48
CA CYS A 853 25.35 -6.10 -7.87
C CYS A 853 26.69 -6.13 -8.63
N ILE A 854 27.75 -6.68 -8.03
CA ILE A 854 29.06 -6.74 -8.69
C ILE A 854 29.02 -7.77 -9.84
N PHE A 855 28.51 -8.96 -9.52
CA PHE A 855 28.27 -10.10 -10.42
C PHE A 855 26.86 -10.69 -10.22
N TRP A 856 26.34 -11.41 -11.21
CA TRP A 856 25.08 -12.16 -11.17
C TRP A 856 25.30 -13.50 -11.87
N ASP A 857 25.12 -14.62 -11.17
CA ASP A 857 25.62 -15.93 -11.61
C ASP A 857 24.67 -16.68 -12.58
N VAL A 858 23.49 -16.11 -12.86
CA VAL A 858 22.47 -16.67 -13.74
C VAL A 858 22.85 -16.42 -15.21
N ASP A 859 23.01 -17.50 -16.00
CA ASP A 859 23.48 -17.38 -17.39
C ASP A 859 22.66 -16.37 -18.22
N GLY A 860 21.34 -16.31 -18.05
CA GLY A 860 20.45 -15.39 -18.77
C GLY A 860 20.79 -13.90 -18.63
N THR A 861 21.52 -13.51 -17.58
CA THR A 861 21.84 -12.10 -17.25
C THR A 861 23.26 -11.69 -17.62
N VAL A 862 24.09 -12.65 -18.07
CA VAL A 862 25.47 -12.43 -18.48
C VAL A 862 25.55 -11.98 -19.95
N GLN A 863 26.34 -10.95 -20.22
CA GLN A 863 26.45 -10.34 -21.56
C GLN A 863 27.02 -11.34 -22.61
N PRO A 864 26.58 -11.29 -23.88
CA PRO A 864 27.08 -12.19 -24.94
C PRO A 864 28.61 -12.16 -25.13
N TRP A 865 29.24 -11.00 -24.92
CA TRP A 865 30.70 -10.86 -25.03
C TRP A 865 31.43 -11.56 -23.88
N ILE A 866 30.89 -11.56 -22.65
CA ILE A 866 31.43 -12.33 -21.52
C ILE A 866 31.30 -13.84 -21.79
N LYS A 867 30.16 -14.27 -22.35
CA LYS A 867 29.94 -15.68 -22.71
C LYS A 867 30.94 -16.18 -23.76
N SER A 868 31.34 -15.34 -24.71
CA SER A 868 32.27 -15.73 -25.79
C SER A 868 33.75 -15.80 -25.35
N LEU A 869 34.13 -15.24 -24.20
CA LEU A 869 35.51 -15.31 -23.69
C LEU A 869 35.95 -16.75 -23.41
N ASN A 870 37.23 -17.06 -23.61
CA ASN A 870 37.86 -18.27 -23.07
C ASN A 870 38.08 -18.14 -21.55
N LYS A 871 38.56 -19.21 -20.90
CA LYS A 871 38.75 -19.24 -19.44
C LYS A 871 39.66 -18.13 -18.91
N ASP A 872 40.80 -17.89 -19.56
CA ASP A 872 41.81 -16.95 -19.07
C ASP A 872 41.36 -15.50 -19.27
N ASP A 873 40.72 -15.20 -20.41
CA ASP A 873 40.19 -13.86 -20.68
C ASP A 873 38.92 -13.57 -19.86
N LEU A 874 38.10 -14.59 -19.56
CA LEU A 874 36.99 -14.47 -18.60
C LEU A 874 37.50 -14.16 -17.19
N MET A 875 38.58 -14.81 -16.75
CA MET A 875 39.20 -14.51 -15.45
C MET A 875 39.70 -13.06 -15.41
N LYS A 876 40.41 -12.59 -16.46
CA LYS A 876 40.84 -11.18 -16.56
C LYS A 876 39.65 -10.22 -16.54
N ALA A 877 38.56 -10.52 -17.25
CA ALA A 877 37.36 -9.69 -17.25
C ALA A 877 36.74 -9.59 -15.84
N VAL A 878 36.64 -10.71 -15.11
CA VAL A 878 36.18 -10.71 -13.70
C VAL A 878 37.11 -9.90 -12.79
N GLN A 879 38.43 -10.02 -12.98
CA GLN A 879 39.44 -9.27 -12.22
C GLN A 879 39.37 -7.76 -12.45
N ASN A 880 39.26 -7.33 -13.71
CA ASN A 880 39.09 -5.92 -14.07
C ASN A 880 37.78 -5.39 -13.51
N ARG A 881 36.67 -6.11 -13.75
CA ARG A 881 35.33 -5.74 -13.27
C ARG A 881 35.27 -5.44 -11.78
N ILE A 882 35.77 -6.35 -10.93
CA ILE A 882 35.74 -6.14 -9.48
C ILE A 882 36.67 -4.99 -9.05
N THR A 883 37.84 -4.87 -9.69
CA THR A 883 38.82 -3.83 -9.41
C THR A 883 38.30 -2.44 -9.77
N ASP A 884 37.78 -2.26 -10.97
CA ASP A 884 37.33 -0.97 -11.49
C ASP A 884 36.10 -0.45 -10.73
N LEU A 885 35.10 -1.32 -10.51
CA LEU A 885 33.86 -0.98 -9.82
C LEU A 885 34.15 -0.55 -8.37
N LEU A 886 34.87 -1.38 -7.61
CA LEU A 886 35.12 -1.09 -6.18
C LEU A 886 36.17 -0.01 -5.98
N THR A 887 37.13 0.17 -6.89
CA THR A 887 38.04 1.33 -6.84
C THR A 887 37.29 2.64 -7.07
N ARG A 888 36.33 2.67 -8.01
CA ARG A 888 35.49 3.84 -8.29
C ARG A 888 34.54 4.21 -7.15
N TYR A 889 33.98 3.18 -6.49
CA TYR A 889 32.90 3.35 -5.53
C TYR A 889 33.28 3.11 -4.06
N LYS A 890 34.57 2.90 -3.77
CA LYS A 890 35.12 2.68 -2.43
C LYS A 890 34.56 3.66 -1.37
N GLY A 891 33.97 3.10 -0.32
CA GLY A 891 33.42 3.82 0.83
C GLY A 891 32.11 4.56 0.56
N LYS A 892 31.52 4.46 -0.64
CA LYS A 892 30.23 5.09 -0.96
C LYS A 892 29.03 4.19 -0.64
N PHE A 893 29.17 2.88 -0.84
CA PHE A 893 28.13 1.90 -0.51
C PHE A 893 28.44 1.24 0.84
N LYS A 894 27.42 1.06 1.67
CA LYS A 894 27.54 0.35 2.94
C LYS A 894 27.54 -1.16 2.75
N HIS A 895 26.79 -1.63 1.77
CA HIS A 895 26.64 -3.05 1.42
C HIS A 895 26.95 -3.27 -0.05
N TYR A 896 27.47 -4.45 -0.39
CA TYR A 896 27.55 -4.93 -1.77
C TYR A 896 27.00 -6.34 -1.88
N ASP A 897 26.10 -6.55 -2.85
CA ASP A 897 25.69 -7.89 -3.27
C ASP A 897 26.77 -8.39 -4.25
N VAL A 898 27.64 -9.30 -3.79
CA VAL A 898 28.89 -9.61 -4.49
C VAL A 898 28.64 -10.47 -5.72
N ASN A 899 27.94 -11.59 -5.55
CA ASN A 899 27.52 -12.45 -6.65
C ASN A 899 26.08 -12.88 -6.36
N ASN A 900 25.16 -12.34 -7.15
CA ASN A 900 23.72 -12.50 -6.97
C ASN A 900 23.24 -13.87 -7.46
N GLU A 901 22.26 -14.47 -6.77
CA GLU A 901 21.53 -15.68 -7.16
C GLU A 901 22.43 -16.91 -7.39
N MET A 902 23.28 -17.19 -6.40
CA MET A 902 24.24 -18.29 -6.43
C MET A 902 23.61 -19.67 -6.17
N LEU A 903 22.35 -19.72 -5.69
CA LEU A 903 21.55 -20.94 -5.55
C LEU A 903 20.87 -21.33 -6.89
N HIS A 904 20.62 -20.37 -7.79
CA HIS A 904 19.95 -20.59 -9.08
C HIS A 904 20.89 -20.53 -10.29
N GLY A 905 22.01 -19.83 -10.18
CA GLY A 905 23.03 -19.68 -11.23
C GLY A 905 24.40 -20.20 -10.81
N SER A 906 25.22 -20.59 -11.78
CA SER A 906 26.57 -21.14 -11.58
C SER A 906 27.57 -20.73 -12.68
N PHE A 907 27.22 -19.77 -13.55
CA PHE A 907 27.98 -19.41 -14.75
C PHE A 907 29.48 -19.18 -14.48
N TYR A 908 29.83 -18.37 -13.47
CA TYR A 908 31.24 -18.10 -13.19
C TYR A 908 31.93 -19.33 -12.59
N GLN A 909 31.24 -20.06 -11.72
CA GLN A 909 31.76 -21.26 -11.07
C GLN A 909 32.09 -22.37 -12.06
N ASP A 910 31.20 -22.63 -13.02
CA ASP A 910 31.36 -23.73 -13.98
C ASP A 910 32.48 -23.45 -14.99
N ARG A 911 32.72 -22.18 -15.32
CA ARG A 911 33.74 -21.76 -16.30
C ARG A 911 35.11 -21.50 -15.68
N LEU A 912 35.17 -20.93 -14.48
CA LEU A 912 36.43 -20.57 -13.80
C LEU A 912 36.87 -21.62 -12.76
N GLY A 913 35.92 -22.34 -12.17
CA GLY A 913 36.12 -23.34 -11.11
C GLY A 913 35.62 -22.85 -9.75
N LYS A 914 35.42 -23.78 -8.82
CA LYS A 914 34.84 -23.53 -7.48
C LYS A 914 35.48 -22.40 -6.67
N ASP A 915 36.75 -22.07 -6.92
CA ASP A 915 37.48 -21.03 -6.18
C ASP A 915 37.11 -19.59 -6.57
N ILE A 916 36.31 -19.40 -7.63
CA ILE A 916 35.92 -18.06 -8.07
C ILE A 916 35.01 -17.32 -7.08
N ARG A 917 34.05 -18.00 -6.44
CA ARG A 917 33.11 -17.35 -5.51
C ARG A 917 33.84 -16.81 -4.26
N PRO A 918 34.67 -17.59 -3.53
CA PRO A 918 35.50 -17.01 -2.48
C PRO A 918 36.52 -15.98 -2.97
N TYR A 919 37.04 -16.12 -4.19
CA TYR A 919 37.94 -15.10 -4.78
C TYR A 919 37.23 -13.75 -4.92
N MET A 920 36.01 -13.71 -5.46
CA MET A 920 35.21 -12.49 -5.59
C MET A 920 35.02 -11.80 -4.23
N PHE A 921 34.58 -12.52 -3.20
CA PHE A 921 34.38 -11.95 -1.84
C PHE A 921 35.71 -11.48 -1.20
N LYS A 922 36.80 -12.24 -1.32
CA LYS A 922 38.11 -11.84 -0.79
C LYS A 922 38.63 -10.58 -1.45
N THR A 923 38.57 -10.52 -2.77
CA THR A 923 39.03 -9.37 -3.55
C THR A 923 38.13 -8.15 -3.32
N ALA A 924 36.82 -8.34 -3.16
CA ALA A 924 35.92 -7.25 -2.78
C ALA A 924 36.31 -6.62 -1.44
N ASN A 925 36.50 -7.44 -0.40
CA ASN A 925 36.89 -6.97 0.94
C ASN A 925 38.29 -6.34 0.98
N GLN A 926 39.20 -6.73 0.08
CA GLN A 926 40.51 -6.07 -0.08
C GLN A 926 40.40 -4.68 -0.72
N LEU A 927 39.51 -4.54 -1.70
CA LEU A 927 39.30 -3.29 -2.43
C LEU A 927 38.49 -2.29 -1.61
N ASP A 928 37.42 -2.72 -0.94
CA ASP A 928 36.64 -1.90 0.00
C ASP A 928 36.34 -2.65 1.32
N PRO A 929 37.24 -2.53 2.33
CA PRO A 929 37.07 -3.21 3.62
C PRO A 929 36.03 -2.54 4.54
N PHE A 930 35.35 -1.47 4.11
CA PHE A 930 34.34 -0.77 4.90
C PHE A 930 32.91 -1.18 4.55
N ALA A 931 32.70 -1.86 3.43
CA ALA A 931 31.40 -2.37 3.02
C ALA A 931 31.19 -3.80 3.53
N ALA A 932 30.01 -4.10 4.08
CA ALA A 932 29.64 -5.48 4.36
C ALA A 932 29.23 -6.19 3.06
N LEU A 933 29.76 -7.39 2.86
CA LEU A 933 29.55 -8.16 1.64
C LEU A 933 28.42 -9.18 1.81
N PHE A 934 27.41 -9.07 0.97
CA PHE A 934 26.21 -9.89 1.03
C PHE A 934 26.27 -11.01 -0.01
N VAL A 935 25.82 -12.18 0.41
CA VAL A 935 25.12 -13.13 -0.47
C VAL A 935 23.69 -12.62 -0.65
N ASN A 936 23.07 -12.82 -1.83
CA ASN A 936 21.70 -12.35 -2.09
C ASN A 936 20.95 -13.34 -3.00
N ASP A 937 19.76 -13.77 -2.59
CA ASP A 937 19.00 -14.84 -3.26
C ASP A 937 17.48 -14.82 -2.94
N TYR A 938 16.65 -15.53 -3.72
CA TYR A 938 15.16 -15.50 -3.65
C TYR A 938 14.50 -16.85 -3.33
N HIS A 939 13.21 -16.85 -2.95
CA HIS A 939 12.41 -18.00 -2.50
C HIS A 939 12.94 -18.71 -1.23
N VAL A 940 13.86 -18.09 -0.49
CA VAL A 940 14.40 -18.67 0.76
C VAL A 940 13.35 -18.70 1.87
N GLU A 941 12.41 -17.75 1.82
CA GLU A 941 11.48 -17.38 2.88
C GLU A 941 10.04 -17.93 2.73
N ASP A 942 9.73 -18.57 1.60
CA ASP A 942 8.35 -18.95 1.23
C ASP A 942 8.10 -20.47 1.13
N GLY A 943 9.16 -21.29 1.19
CA GLY A 943 9.07 -22.76 1.04
C GLY A 943 8.67 -23.23 -0.36
N CYS A 944 8.76 -22.37 -1.37
CA CYS A 944 8.24 -22.62 -2.72
C CYS A 944 9.29 -22.98 -3.77
N ASP A 945 10.60 -22.95 -3.46
CA ASP A 945 11.68 -23.42 -4.36
C ASP A 945 12.67 -24.33 -3.62
N THR A 946 12.78 -25.61 -4.01
CA THR A 946 13.76 -26.51 -3.37
C THR A 946 15.21 -26.12 -3.66
N ARG A 947 15.49 -25.35 -4.72
CA ARG A 947 16.86 -24.87 -5.01
C ARG A 947 17.35 -23.88 -3.97
N SER A 948 16.42 -23.16 -3.35
CA SER A 948 16.68 -22.04 -2.46
C SER A 948 15.99 -22.26 -1.12
N THR A 949 16.58 -23.11 -0.29
CA THR A 949 16.11 -23.36 1.08
C THR A 949 17.07 -22.72 2.09
N PRO A 950 16.60 -22.41 3.33
CA PRO A 950 17.45 -21.93 4.40
C PRO A 950 18.69 -22.83 4.62
N GLU A 951 18.54 -24.15 4.56
CA GLU A 951 19.63 -25.12 4.71
C GLU A 951 20.69 -24.97 3.61
N ARG A 952 20.27 -24.88 2.34
CA ARG A 952 21.19 -24.69 1.21
C ARG A 952 21.91 -23.35 1.26
N TYR A 953 21.22 -22.32 1.73
CA TYR A 953 21.82 -21.00 1.86
C TYR A 953 22.85 -20.97 3.00
N ILE A 954 22.56 -21.67 4.11
CA ILE A 954 23.51 -21.90 5.20
C ILE A 954 24.74 -22.67 4.71
N GLU A 955 24.57 -23.77 3.98
CA GLU A 955 25.67 -24.53 3.38
C GLU A 955 26.56 -23.67 2.47
N GLN A 956 25.94 -22.82 1.64
CA GLN A 956 26.66 -21.89 0.76
C GLN A 956 27.45 -20.83 1.53
N VAL A 957 26.86 -20.22 2.56
CA VAL A 957 27.54 -19.23 3.40
C VAL A 957 28.71 -19.85 4.17
N LEU A 958 28.54 -21.07 4.68
CA LEU A 958 29.59 -21.80 5.39
C LEU A 958 30.76 -22.16 4.46
N ASP A 959 30.52 -22.70 3.24
CA ASP A 959 31.62 -22.96 2.28
C ASP A 959 32.41 -21.68 1.97
N LEU A 960 31.73 -20.56 1.75
CA LEU A 960 32.37 -19.26 1.53
C LEU A 960 33.24 -18.86 2.74
N GLN A 961 32.71 -18.91 3.95
CA GLN A 961 33.40 -18.52 5.18
C GLN A 961 34.59 -19.45 5.50
N GLU A 962 34.43 -20.78 5.43
CA GLU A 962 35.50 -21.75 5.62
C GLU A 962 36.66 -21.53 4.64
N ARG A 963 36.33 -21.11 3.42
CA ARG A 963 37.30 -20.80 2.37
C ARG A 963 37.82 -19.37 2.45
N GLY A 964 37.46 -18.61 3.50
CA GLY A 964 38.00 -17.31 3.86
C GLY A 964 37.39 -16.13 3.12
N ALA A 965 36.16 -16.25 2.61
CA ALA A 965 35.36 -15.12 2.14
C ALA A 965 34.85 -14.29 3.33
N ALA A 966 34.92 -12.96 3.23
CA ALA A 966 34.40 -12.05 4.23
C ALA A 966 32.89 -11.83 4.04
N VAL A 967 32.07 -12.86 4.20
CA VAL A 967 30.60 -12.74 4.16
C VAL A 967 30.15 -11.95 5.39
N GLY A 968 29.58 -10.76 5.16
CA GLY A 968 29.18 -9.80 6.20
C GLY A 968 27.66 -9.72 6.42
N GLY A 969 26.84 -10.37 5.59
CA GLY A 969 25.39 -10.37 5.72
C GLY A 969 24.69 -11.33 4.76
N ILE A 970 23.40 -11.57 5.00
CA ILE A 970 22.54 -12.45 4.21
C ILE A 970 21.41 -11.61 3.61
N GLY A 971 21.31 -11.59 2.29
CA GLY A 971 20.23 -10.96 1.54
C GLY A 971 19.16 -11.97 1.16
N ILE A 972 17.91 -11.67 1.50
CA ILE A 972 16.72 -12.38 1.05
C ILE A 972 15.98 -11.40 0.15
N GLN A 973 15.77 -11.74 -1.13
CA GLN A 973 15.10 -10.81 -2.06
C GLN A 973 13.73 -10.41 -1.52
N GLY A 974 12.84 -11.35 -1.18
CA GLY A 974 11.53 -11.02 -0.63
C GLY A 974 10.41 -10.91 -1.67
N HIS A 975 10.59 -11.45 -2.88
CA HIS A 975 9.60 -11.45 -3.95
C HIS A 975 8.47 -12.46 -3.67
N ILE A 976 7.50 -12.08 -2.84
CA ILE A 976 6.47 -13.00 -2.32
C ILE A 976 5.06 -12.67 -2.82
N ASP A 977 4.20 -13.68 -3.00
CA ASP A 977 2.81 -13.52 -3.47
C ASP A 977 1.76 -13.67 -2.35
N SER A 978 2.00 -14.50 -1.34
CA SER A 978 1.00 -14.83 -0.29
C SER A 978 1.66 -15.05 1.06
N PRO A 979 2.29 -14.03 1.66
CA PRO A 979 3.12 -14.18 2.84
C PRO A 979 2.36 -14.71 4.05
N VAL A 980 2.98 -15.69 4.73
CA VAL A 980 2.51 -16.30 5.98
C VAL A 980 3.61 -16.20 7.03
N GLY A 981 3.32 -15.46 8.09
CA GLY A 981 4.28 -15.08 9.12
C GLY A 981 5.18 -16.20 9.65
N PRO A 982 4.61 -17.31 10.18
CA PRO A 982 5.39 -18.45 10.66
C PRO A 982 6.25 -19.18 9.62
N VAL A 983 5.90 -19.14 8.33
CA VAL A 983 6.75 -19.72 7.26
C VAL A 983 8.00 -18.85 7.08
N VAL A 984 7.79 -17.53 6.94
CA VAL A 984 8.88 -16.55 6.84
C VAL A 984 9.75 -16.55 8.10
N CYS A 985 9.13 -16.61 9.29
CA CYS A 985 9.84 -16.67 10.57
C CYS A 985 10.71 -17.91 10.69
N SER A 986 10.22 -19.08 10.28
CA SER A 986 11.01 -20.33 10.28
C SER A 986 12.27 -20.22 9.41
N ALA A 987 12.19 -19.55 8.25
CA ALA A 987 13.36 -19.29 7.41
C ALA A 987 14.34 -18.30 8.06
N LEU A 988 13.82 -17.20 8.64
CA LEU A 988 14.63 -16.20 9.36
C LEU A 988 15.32 -16.77 10.60
N ASP A 989 14.65 -17.64 11.36
CA ASP A 989 15.21 -18.34 12.51
C ASP A 989 16.33 -19.31 12.09
N GLY A 990 16.12 -20.07 11.01
CA GLY A 990 17.14 -20.97 10.45
C GLY A 990 18.41 -20.22 10.03
N LEU A 991 18.26 -19.18 9.19
CA LEU A 991 19.37 -18.32 8.75
C LEU A 991 20.03 -17.57 9.92
N GLY A 992 19.24 -17.18 10.92
CA GLY A 992 19.70 -16.46 12.11
C GLY A 992 20.74 -17.21 12.95
N ILE A 993 20.80 -18.54 12.83
CA ILE A 993 21.81 -19.39 13.49
C ILE A 993 23.25 -19.01 13.07
N LEU A 994 23.44 -18.46 11.86
CA LEU A 994 24.75 -18.00 11.38
C LEU A 994 25.29 -16.77 12.12
N GLY A 995 24.44 -16.04 12.87
CA GLY A 995 24.83 -14.80 13.56
C GLY A 995 25.17 -13.63 12.64
N LEU A 996 24.90 -13.76 11.33
CA LEU A 996 25.03 -12.68 10.35
C LEU A 996 23.75 -11.83 10.30
N PRO A 997 23.86 -10.52 9.99
CA PRO A 997 22.69 -9.67 9.79
C PRO A 997 21.94 -10.10 8.52
N ILE A 998 20.64 -10.36 8.67
CA ILE A 998 19.72 -10.65 7.58
C ILE A 998 19.11 -9.34 7.09
N TRP A 999 18.95 -9.20 5.78
CA TRP A 999 18.22 -8.09 5.17
C TRP A 999 17.22 -8.62 4.16
N PHE A 1000 16.02 -8.06 4.17
CA PHE A 1000 15.18 -8.09 2.97
C PHE A 1000 15.73 -7.06 1.99
N THR A 1001 16.11 -7.49 0.80
CA THR A 1001 16.92 -6.69 -0.15
C THR A 1001 16.13 -6.18 -1.35
N GLU A 1002 15.03 -6.84 -1.70
CA GLU A 1002 14.21 -6.62 -2.91
C GLU A 1002 12.72 -6.89 -2.59
N LEU A 1003 12.25 -6.50 -1.40
CA LEU A 1003 10.91 -6.87 -0.91
C LEU A 1003 9.81 -6.21 -1.75
N ASP A 1004 8.94 -7.02 -2.33
CA ASP A 1004 7.68 -6.58 -2.90
C ASP A 1004 6.60 -7.66 -2.79
N VAL A 1005 5.34 -7.22 -2.86
CA VAL A 1005 4.15 -8.07 -2.75
C VAL A 1005 3.17 -7.70 -3.86
N SER A 1006 2.72 -8.70 -4.63
CA SER A 1006 1.81 -8.49 -5.74
C SER A 1006 0.39 -8.94 -5.38
N SER A 1007 -0.58 -8.07 -5.64
CA SER A 1007 -2.00 -8.44 -5.69
C SER A 1007 -2.75 -7.42 -6.53
N THR A 1008 -3.69 -7.89 -7.35
CA THR A 1008 -4.59 -7.02 -8.12
C THR A 1008 -5.49 -6.17 -7.22
N ASN A 1009 -5.74 -6.61 -5.98
CA ASN A 1009 -6.47 -5.85 -4.98
C ASN A 1009 -5.49 -5.13 -4.02
N GLU A 1010 -5.57 -3.79 -3.98
CA GLU A 1010 -4.66 -2.96 -3.16
C GLU A 1010 -4.75 -3.22 -1.65
N TYR A 1011 -5.89 -3.66 -1.13
CA TYR A 1011 -6.06 -3.96 0.30
C TYR A 1011 -5.31 -5.25 0.67
N ILE A 1012 -5.34 -6.25 -0.21
CA ILE A 1012 -4.61 -7.50 -0.03
C ILE A 1012 -3.11 -7.25 -0.15
N ARG A 1013 -2.69 -6.43 -1.13
CA ARG A 1013 -1.31 -5.93 -1.21
C ARG A 1013 -0.87 -5.21 0.07
N ALA A 1014 -1.74 -4.38 0.66
CA ALA A 1014 -1.47 -3.66 1.89
C ALA A 1014 -1.29 -4.61 3.10
N GLU A 1015 -2.15 -5.62 3.24
CA GLU A 1015 -2.02 -6.62 4.31
C GLU A 1015 -0.77 -7.49 4.14
N ASP A 1016 -0.48 -7.94 2.92
CA ASP A 1016 0.69 -8.77 2.62
C ASP A 1016 2.00 -8.03 2.93
N LEU A 1017 2.06 -6.74 2.57
CA LEU A 1017 3.18 -5.87 2.90
C LEU A 1017 3.31 -5.70 4.42
N GLU A 1018 2.20 -5.55 5.14
CA GLU A 1018 2.21 -5.47 6.61
C GLU A 1018 2.70 -6.77 7.27
N VAL A 1019 2.37 -7.94 6.73
CA VAL A 1019 2.94 -9.22 7.20
C VAL A 1019 4.47 -9.15 7.09
N MET A 1020 5.01 -8.95 5.89
CA MET A 1020 6.46 -8.98 5.67
C MET A 1020 7.20 -7.90 6.49
N LEU A 1021 6.68 -6.68 6.54
CA LEU A 1021 7.26 -5.59 7.31
C LEU A 1021 7.25 -5.86 8.82
N ARG A 1022 6.17 -6.46 9.37
CA ARG A 1022 6.10 -6.77 10.81
C ARG A 1022 6.96 -7.97 11.19
N GLU A 1023 7.05 -9.01 10.36
CA GLU A 1023 7.98 -10.13 10.59
C GLU A 1023 9.43 -9.61 10.59
N ALA A 1024 9.83 -8.87 9.56
CA ALA A 1024 11.15 -8.27 9.45
C ALA A 1024 11.50 -7.35 10.63
N PHE A 1025 10.59 -6.46 11.03
CA PHE A 1025 10.82 -5.54 12.14
C PHE A 1025 10.86 -6.24 13.52
N ALA A 1026 10.10 -7.34 13.70
CA ALA A 1026 10.06 -8.08 14.95
C ALA A 1026 11.14 -9.16 15.10
N HIS A 1027 11.78 -9.62 14.02
CA HIS A 1027 12.84 -10.65 14.07
C HIS A 1027 14.19 -10.06 14.51
N PRO A 1028 14.93 -10.66 15.46
CA PRO A 1028 16.15 -10.06 16.02
C PRO A 1028 17.37 -10.10 15.09
N SER A 1029 17.42 -11.02 14.13
CA SER A 1029 18.54 -11.15 13.18
C SER A 1029 18.36 -10.30 11.93
N VAL A 1030 17.15 -9.79 11.67
CA VAL A 1030 16.90 -8.86 10.55
C VAL A 1030 17.37 -7.47 10.96
N GLU A 1031 18.21 -6.83 10.15
CA GLU A 1031 18.73 -5.47 10.45
C GLU A 1031 18.40 -4.44 9.36
N GLY A 1032 17.51 -4.76 8.43
CA GLY A 1032 16.91 -3.79 7.52
C GLY A 1032 16.02 -4.38 6.44
N VAL A 1033 15.25 -3.50 5.79
CA VAL A 1033 14.35 -3.82 4.67
C VAL A 1033 14.57 -2.83 3.54
N MET A 1034 14.68 -3.35 2.32
CA MET A 1034 14.67 -2.61 1.06
C MET A 1034 13.45 -3.05 0.25
N LEU A 1035 12.61 -2.13 -0.19
CA LEU A 1035 11.52 -2.43 -1.13
C LEU A 1035 12.02 -2.44 -2.57
N TRP A 1036 11.51 -3.30 -3.45
CA TRP A 1036 11.94 -3.32 -4.86
C TRP A 1036 11.19 -2.32 -5.77
N GLY A 1037 11.17 -1.08 -5.31
CA GLY A 1037 10.42 0.02 -5.91
C GLY A 1037 9.14 0.31 -5.14
N PHE A 1038 8.42 1.36 -5.56
CA PHE A 1038 7.17 1.76 -4.94
C PHE A 1038 6.16 2.46 -5.88
N TRP A 1039 6.48 2.65 -7.16
CA TRP A 1039 5.72 3.50 -8.09
C TRP A 1039 5.27 2.70 -9.32
N GLU A 1040 3.99 2.73 -9.68
CA GLU A 1040 3.35 1.81 -10.67
C GLU A 1040 4.21 1.51 -11.90
N LEU A 1041 4.60 2.54 -12.65
CA LEU A 1041 5.33 2.39 -13.92
C LEU A 1041 6.84 2.13 -13.77
N PHE A 1042 7.33 1.97 -12.53
CA PHE A 1042 8.73 1.70 -12.20
C PHE A 1042 8.92 0.38 -11.41
N MET A 1043 7.86 -0.41 -11.22
CA MET A 1043 7.96 -1.75 -10.62
C MET A 1043 8.43 -2.78 -11.65
N SER A 1044 9.15 -3.81 -11.18
CA SER A 1044 9.47 -5.01 -11.97
C SER A 1044 8.34 -6.04 -11.97
N ARG A 1045 7.59 -6.14 -10.86
CA ARG A 1045 6.36 -6.94 -10.73
C ARG A 1045 5.11 -6.06 -10.86
N GLU A 1046 4.17 -6.47 -11.71
CA GLU A 1046 2.87 -5.80 -11.82
C GLU A 1046 2.13 -5.79 -10.47
N ASN A 1047 1.27 -4.79 -10.28
CA ASN A 1047 0.40 -4.67 -9.10
C ASN A 1047 1.16 -4.77 -7.76
N SER A 1048 2.40 -4.26 -7.69
CA SER A 1048 3.27 -4.31 -6.49
C SER A 1048 3.59 -2.93 -5.91
N HIS A 1049 2.99 -1.87 -6.47
CA HIS A 1049 3.29 -0.47 -6.14
C HIS A 1049 2.52 0.07 -4.92
N LEU A 1050 3.09 1.13 -4.33
CA LEU A 1050 2.53 1.90 -3.21
C LEU A 1050 1.94 3.24 -3.65
N VAL A 1051 2.38 3.71 -4.81
CA VAL A 1051 2.00 4.97 -5.44
C VAL A 1051 1.64 4.68 -6.89
N GLU A 1052 0.45 5.12 -7.31
CA GLU A 1052 -0.05 4.99 -8.69
C GLU A 1052 0.80 5.81 -9.67
N ALA A 1053 0.70 5.56 -10.98
CA ALA A 1053 1.54 6.19 -12.00
C ALA A 1053 1.67 7.72 -11.88
N GLU A 1054 0.58 8.38 -11.47
CA GLU A 1054 0.46 9.85 -11.40
C GLU A 1054 0.67 10.43 -9.99
N GLY A 1055 1.16 9.64 -9.03
CA GLY A 1055 1.57 10.13 -7.71
C GLY A 1055 0.59 9.93 -6.55
N GLU A 1056 -0.60 9.39 -6.82
CA GLU A 1056 -1.57 9.07 -5.76
C GLU A 1056 -1.11 7.88 -4.92
N VAL A 1057 -1.09 8.03 -3.60
CA VAL A 1057 -0.75 6.94 -2.67
C VAL A 1057 -1.94 5.98 -2.56
N ASN A 1058 -1.71 4.67 -2.69
CA ASN A 1058 -2.75 3.64 -2.59
C ASN A 1058 -2.83 3.00 -1.18
N GLU A 1059 -3.69 2.00 -0.96
CA GLU A 1059 -3.82 1.35 0.36
C GLU A 1059 -2.51 0.75 0.89
N ALA A 1060 -1.67 0.17 0.01
CA ALA A 1060 -0.39 -0.40 0.43
C ALA A 1060 0.60 0.71 0.86
N GLY A 1061 0.63 1.83 0.14
CA GLY A 1061 1.35 3.01 0.55
C GLY A 1061 0.82 3.62 1.85
N ARG A 1062 -0.51 3.72 2.02
CA ARG A 1062 -1.14 4.16 3.28
C ARG A 1062 -0.74 3.26 4.46
N ARG A 1063 -0.70 1.94 4.25
CA ARG A 1063 -0.30 0.97 5.29
C ARG A 1063 1.17 1.12 5.68
N LEU A 1064 2.09 1.27 4.71
CA LEU A 1064 3.50 1.56 4.99
C LEU A 1064 3.66 2.83 5.83
N LEU A 1065 2.99 3.92 5.43
CA LEU A 1065 3.03 5.20 6.13
C LEU A 1065 2.42 5.13 7.54
N ALA A 1066 1.43 4.27 7.76
CA ALA A 1066 0.87 3.99 9.08
C ALA A 1066 1.84 3.21 9.97
N LEU A 1067 2.47 2.14 9.47
CA LEU A 1067 3.48 1.36 10.20
C LEU A 1067 4.67 2.22 10.61
N LYS A 1068 5.16 3.09 9.71
CA LYS A 1068 6.23 4.04 10.04
C LYS A 1068 5.86 5.01 11.17
N LYS A 1069 4.58 5.39 11.30
CA LYS A 1069 4.10 6.21 12.43
C LYS A 1069 3.95 5.38 13.71
N GLU A 1070 3.50 4.12 13.61
CA GLU A 1070 3.45 3.17 14.73
C GLU A 1070 4.85 2.92 15.33
N TRP A 1071 5.87 2.87 14.47
CA TRP A 1071 7.27 2.65 14.85
C TRP A 1071 8.00 3.93 15.32
N LEU A 1072 7.27 4.93 15.83
CA LEU A 1072 7.85 6.12 16.47
C LEU A 1072 7.38 6.24 17.92
N SER A 1073 8.34 6.38 18.84
CA SER A 1073 8.05 6.50 20.27
C SER A 1073 7.83 7.95 20.69
N HIS A 1074 6.85 8.13 21.58
CA HIS A 1074 6.45 9.41 22.11
C HIS A 1074 6.16 9.21 23.60
N ALA A 1075 6.65 10.12 24.45
CA ALA A 1075 6.43 10.07 25.88
C ALA A 1075 6.30 11.48 26.44
N SER A 1076 5.54 11.64 27.52
CA SER A 1076 5.45 12.90 28.24
C SER A 1076 5.00 12.67 29.68
N GLY A 1077 5.46 13.54 30.57
CA GLY A 1077 5.15 13.50 32.00
C GLY A 1077 5.94 14.56 32.74
N GLU A 1078 6.03 14.45 34.05
CA GLU A 1078 6.77 15.39 34.90
C GLU A 1078 8.12 14.79 35.30
N ILE A 1079 9.10 15.65 35.60
CA ILE A 1079 10.36 15.25 36.22
C ILE A 1079 10.09 14.83 37.67
N ASP A 1080 10.56 13.64 38.06
CA ASP A 1080 10.37 13.08 39.40
C ASP A 1080 11.23 13.75 40.49
N GLU A 1081 11.05 13.33 41.74
CA GLU A 1081 11.76 13.86 42.91
C GLU A 1081 13.30 13.67 42.84
N SER A 1082 13.78 12.74 42.00
CA SER A 1082 15.21 12.50 41.79
C SER A 1082 15.81 13.32 40.64
N GLY A 1083 14.99 14.09 39.92
CA GLY A 1083 15.42 14.85 38.74
C GLY A 1083 15.41 14.04 37.46
N GLU A 1084 14.64 12.95 37.41
CA GLU A 1084 14.67 11.97 36.32
C GLU A 1084 13.32 11.87 35.57
N PHE A 1085 13.38 11.40 34.32
CA PHE A 1085 12.20 11.02 33.53
C PHE A 1085 12.48 9.70 32.78
N GLY A 1086 11.74 8.66 33.15
CA GLY A 1086 11.84 7.33 32.54
C GLY A 1086 10.82 7.12 31.42
N PHE A 1087 11.24 6.52 30.30
CA PHE A 1087 10.34 6.05 29.24
C PHE A 1087 10.96 4.87 28.47
N ARG A 1088 10.13 4.10 27.74
CA ARG A 1088 10.60 3.03 26.84
C ARG A 1088 10.44 3.45 25.38
N GLY A 1089 11.53 3.42 24.61
CA GLY A 1089 11.56 4.00 23.26
C GLY A 1089 12.27 3.13 22.23
N PHE A 1090 11.81 3.18 20.98
CA PHE A 1090 12.48 2.56 19.83
C PHE A 1090 13.87 3.17 19.61
N HIS A 1091 14.82 2.39 19.09
CA HIS A 1091 16.14 2.90 18.74
C HIS A 1091 16.05 4.01 17.66
N GLY A 1092 16.90 5.03 17.76
CA GLY A 1092 16.95 6.18 16.84
C GLY A 1092 17.05 7.55 17.51
N SER A 1093 16.76 8.60 16.75
CA SER A 1093 16.98 10.00 17.15
C SER A 1093 15.73 10.63 17.76
N TYR A 1094 15.91 11.39 18.83
CA TYR A 1094 14.86 12.01 19.64
C TYR A 1094 15.08 13.49 19.87
N ARG A 1095 13.96 14.18 20.12
CA ARG A 1095 13.90 15.53 20.66
C ARG A 1095 13.17 15.51 21.99
N VAL A 1096 13.74 16.16 23.01
CA VAL A 1096 13.07 16.46 24.29
C VAL A 1096 12.80 17.96 24.36
N GLU A 1097 11.56 18.30 24.71
CA GLU A 1097 11.09 19.65 25.01
C GLU A 1097 10.76 19.72 26.50
N ILE A 1098 11.48 20.55 27.25
CA ILE A 1098 11.25 20.82 28.68
C ILE A 1098 10.47 22.13 28.78
N VAL A 1099 9.32 22.10 29.46
CA VAL A 1099 8.38 23.23 29.59
C VAL A 1099 8.33 23.68 31.04
N GLY A 1100 9.15 24.69 31.38
CA GLY A 1100 9.12 25.37 32.67
C GLY A 1100 8.17 26.57 32.67
N LEU A 1101 7.93 27.14 33.85
CA LEU A 1101 6.98 28.26 34.06
C LEU A 1101 7.28 29.54 33.24
N SER A 1102 8.52 29.73 32.79
CA SER A 1102 8.96 30.96 32.08
C SER A 1102 9.84 30.72 30.85
N LYS A 1103 10.28 29.48 30.59
CA LYS A 1103 11.16 29.12 29.46
C LYS A 1103 10.83 27.73 28.94
N LYS A 1104 11.00 27.56 27.62
CA LYS A 1104 10.98 26.26 26.94
C LYS A 1104 12.40 25.91 26.47
N VAL A 1105 12.96 24.80 26.93
CA VAL A 1105 14.27 24.29 26.50
C VAL A 1105 14.05 23.11 25.57
N THR A 1106 14.87 23.00 24.51
CA THR A 1106 14.81 21.89 23.56
C THR A 1106 16.20 21.30 23.36
N LYS A 1107 16.33 19.98 23.47
CA LYS A 1107 17.58 19.24 23.26
C LYS A 1107 17.31 18.00 22.40
N THR A 1108 18.33 17.46 21.77
CA THR A 1108 18.26 16.21 21.00
C THR A 1108 19.18 15.14 21.61
N PHE A 1109 18.83 13.87 21.41
CA PHE A 1109 19.61 12.72 21.86
C PHE A 1109 19.34 11.50 20.98
N VAL A 1110 20.15 10.45 21.11
CA VAL A 1110 19.99 9.19 20.39
C VAL A 1110 19.75 8.07 21.40
N VAL A 1111 18.84 7.17 21.09
CA VAL A 1111 18.63 5.90 21.80
C VAL A 1111 19.25 4.80 20.96
N GLU A 1112 20.40 4.30 21.39
CA GLU A 1112 21.15 3.24 20.70
C GLU A 1112 20.67 1.85 21.15
N LYS A 1113 20.87 0.84 20.29
CA LYS A 1113 20.77 -0.58 20.65
C LYS A 1113 21.88 -0.90 21.66
N GLY A 1114 21.63 -1.79 22.62
CA GLY A 1114 22.69 -2.26 23.50
C GLY A 1114 22.29 -3.48 24.33
N ASP A 1115 23.20 -3.90 25.21
CA ASP A 1115 23.19 -5.25 25.77
C ASP A 1115 22.31 -5.38 27.03
N GLY A 1116 21.37 -6.32 27.02
CA GLY A 1116 20.54 -6.73 28.16
C GLY A 1116 19.49 -5.70 28.64
N ASP A 1117 18.92 -5.97 29.82
CA ASP A 1117 17.81 -5.19 30.41
C ASP A 1117 18.26 -3.90 31.14
N THR A 1118 19.47 -3.40 30.86
CA THR A 1118 19.98 -2.18 31.52
C THR A 1118 19.42 -0.92 30.84
N PRO A 1119 18.81 0.02 31.58
CA PRO A 1119 18.32 1.27 31.00
C PRO A 1119 19.45 2.15 30.46
N LEU A 1120 19.18 2.85 29.35
CA LEU A 1120 20.06 3.88 28.81
C LEU A 1120 19.91 5.18 29.62
N VAL A 1121 20.94 5.52 30.39
CA VAL A 1121 20.97 6.76 31.20
C VAL A 1121 21.60 7.90 30.40
N LEU A 1122 20.89 9.02 30.23
CA LEU A 1122 21.34 10.19 29.48
C LEU A 1122 21.22 11.46 30.34
N ASN A 1123 22.31 12.23 30.43
CA ASN A 1123 22.30 13.51 31.16
C ASN A 1123 21.89 14.65 30.22
N ILE A 1124 20.89 15.44 30.63
CA ILE A 1124 20.37 16.60 29.91
C ILE A 1124 20.74 17.86 30.70
N ASP A 1125 21.78 18.55 30.24
CA ASP A 1125 22.21 19.82 30.82
C ASP A 1125 21.31 20.99 30.38
N LEU A 1126 20.76 21.68 31.39
CA LEU A 1126 19.89 22.86 31.27
C LEU A 1126 20.64 24.18 31.51
N SER A 1127 21.91 24.16 31.96
CA SER A 1127 22.69 25.37 32.27
C SER A 1127 23.20 26.15 31.05
N SER A 1128 23.05 25.57 29.86
CA SER A 1128 23.57 26.06 28.57
C SER A 1128 22.52 26.78 27.69
N SER A 1129 21.66 27.64 28.27
CA SER A 1129 20.61 28.41 27.56
C SER A 1129 20.72 29.93 27.68
#